data_AF-A0A5M4D9Q4-F1
#
_entry.id   AF-A0A5M4D9Q4-F1
#
_cell.length_a   1.000
_cell.length_b   1.000
_cell.length_c   1.000
_cell.angle_alpha   90.00
_cell.angle_beta   90.00
_cell.angle_gamma   90.00
#
_symmetry.space_group_name_H-M   'P 1'
#
loop_
_entity.id
_entity.type
_entity.pdbx_description
1 polymer ?
#
loop_
_entity_poly.entity_id
_entity_poly.type
_entity_poly.pdbx_seq_one_letter_code
_entity_poly.pdbx_strand_id
1 'polypeptide(L)'
;DPGAKHERIVLATYADSMSVVPGLSPGADASSGLSALLELARYFKENPPRRPLTFLVQSGHGMALKGAREFVQRRIETDRQSLLCALTLDLSTGNSGLGSFARGWFYEVRPEATDEVRALSRQLRAYAERIAPHLGVSDPRSLLLDAVNDSDGRPWKNDVPGRFAADCEPFLQARYNALTFRTVDDARSRFDTPFDTLEHVDVQSLFRQTQALACLLNHVANDTTDIDAWNQDRLPLRTAQPQRMSLVGGFAELSGRVVEFDPLRSFLPDTSVPDSIALNVHDHKTQMGVRPTMIEATVGREARYRFVGASPVTARFRTLQSMTRLEAYRIDPLSGSVTAAPNVGQSGLSSFPNWFSLRTARREAPLVVFDCEAIDLYDLADPHDLQPLVLPQVLDPVADAPPKSYGAYVAWHDPRLNSEAEDSLVLFVAPSSRWKLLLYSKTGELRVLLSNATSSKPHGRGFATEDGDHSASLLLSPSLAAARDFWTLNQSRIETFAKYRMISPSVVALQQQAKGSIDLAAAAFADGDPQSGDRHASQAWGLSLRVHPVVQGVANNVVSGVVYYLILLLPFSFFAERLLFGSRVFARQILLSTAIFVAAFLALRFLHPAFEIVSNPTMIFVAFVMGSLSVLVGSFVIAKFETSLRVDRLARLGVRQLDIGRIGVGLIAFQLGVENLRRRRLRTTLTTLVLVVVTFVGLSLTSVVSELKVFDIPTGKPASYAGIVVRKPNLDPLPDSASRILQQHFAGRASVARRVWYYGADLSDTNTFRFSRGAQAWEARAFMGLDPLEPLRPSLASALAPGGRWFEEGERDAVILPRSAAEKLGISPENLAGAQVSCSGERFRVIGLFDEKRIKALMDLDGDPPLPADFTLSKQLHDQTGAHADALRSYLRLDPSSVALLPARSTLELGGEIRSLAVGFGAEDQVPSELENLMPRLRLNLFAAV
;
A
#
# COMPACT_ATOMS: atom_id res chain seq x y z
N ASP A 1 17.20 51.21 -6.34
CA ASP A 1 17.93 50.02 -5.89
C ASP A 1 19.10 49.70 -6.83
N PRO A 2 20.34 50.06 -6.47
CA PRO A 2 21.54 49.69 -7.22
C PRO A 2 21.85 48.18 -7.20
N GLY A 3 21.34 47.44 -6.21
CA GLY A 3 21.58 46.01 -6.02
C GLY A 3 20.86 45.12 -7.03
N ALA A 4 19.75 45.59 -7.60
CA ALA A 4 18.91 44.85 -8.55
C ALA A 4 19.68 44.24 -9.74
N LYS A 5 20.78 44.86 -10.20
CA LYS A 5 21.62 44.33 -11.29
C LYS A 5 22.34 43.02 -10.95
N HIS A 6 22.49 42.71 -9.66
CA HIS A 6 23.10 41.48 -9.16
C HIS A 6 22.07 40.43 -8.72
N GLU A 7 20.77 40.76 -8.77
CA GLU A 7 19.67 39.92 -8.33
C GLU A 7 19.03 39.19 -9.53
N ARG A 8 19.67 38.10 -9.97
CA ARG A 8 19.21 37.33 -11.12
C ARG A 8 17.94 36.55 -10.83
N ILE A 9 16.99 36.60 -11.75
CA ILE A 9 15.78 35.77 -11.74
C ILE A 9 15.86 34.76 -12.88
N VAL A 10 15.49 33.51 -12.61
CA VAL A 10 15.30 32.48 -13.64
C VAL A 10 13.81 32.31 -13.88
N LEU A 11 13.36 32.47 -15.11
CA LEU A 11 12.02 32.10 -15.57
C LEU A 11 12.15 30.79 -16.35
N ALA A 12 11.52 29.73 -15.88
CA ALA A 12 11.71 28.39 -16.41
C ALA A 12 10.40 27.70 -16.80
N THR A 13 10.46 26.82 -17.79
CA THR A 13 9.37 25.89 -18.14
C THR A 13 9.97 24.68 -18.85
N TYR A 14 9.15 23.69 -19.15
CA TYR A 14 9.55 22.49 -19.89
C TYR A 14 9.04 22.51 -21.33
N ALA A 15 9.76 21.80 -22.20
CA ALA A 15 9.40 21.63 -23.61
C ALA A 15 9.04 20.19 -24.00
N ASP A 16 9.30 19.22 -23.12
CA ASP A 16 8.91 17.83 -23.36
C ASP A 16 7.44 17.58 -23.07
N SER A 17 6.89 16.56 -23.73
CA SER A 17 5.56 16.02 -23.48
C SER A 17 5.66 14.52 -23.21
N MET A 18 4.71 13.99 -22.45
CA MET A 18 4.58 12.56 -22.18
C MET A 18 3.39 11.98 -22.92
N SER A 19 3.41 10.67 -23.15
CA SER A 19 2.28 9.90 -23.67
C SER A 19 2.44 8.45 -23.27
N VAL A 20 1.33 7.79 -22.95
CA VAL A 20 1.26 6.32 -22.83
C VAL A 20 1.67 5.60 -24.12
N VAL A 21 1.67 6.28 -25.27
CA VAL A 21 2.25 5.82 -26.53
C VAL A 21 3.43 6.75 -26.86
N PRO A 22 4.68 6.41 -26.47
CA PRO A 22 5.82 7.32 -26.61
C PRO A 22 6.07 7.84 -28.03
N GLY A 23 5.75 7.04 -29.06
CA GLY A 23 5.85 7.46 -30.47
C GLY A 23 4.79 8.47 -30.92
N LEU A 24 3.77 8.75 -30.11
CA LEU A 24 2.67 9.68 -30.40
C LEU A 24 2.36 10.52 -29.15
N SER A 25 3.12 11.62 -29.00
CA SER A 25 2.94 12.61 -27.93
C SER A 25 2.80 14.01 -28.54
N PRO A 26 1.60 14.43 -28.95
CA PRO A 26 1.42 15.73 -29.58
C PRO A 26 1.64 16.90 -28.61
N GLY A 27 1.27 16.73 -27.34
CA GLY A 27 1.65 17.65 -26.25
C GLY A 27 1.12 19.07 -26.36
N ALA A 28 -0.06 19.27 -26.95
CA ALA A 28 -0.56 20.61 -27.27
C ALA A 28 -0.83 21.45 -26.02
N ASP A 29 -1.63 20.95 -25.08
CA ASP A 29 -1.91 21.63 -23.81
C ASP A 29 -0.69 21.60 -22.88
N ALA A 30 0.10 20.52 -22.90
CA ALA A 30 1.39 20.46 -22.19
C ALA A 30 2.38 21.57 -22.62
N SER A 31 2.28 22.07 -23.86
CA SER A 31 3.12 23.17 -24.37
C SER A 31 2.70 24.57 -23.89
N SER A 32 1.62 24.68 -23.11
CA SER A 32 1.07 25.96 -22.62
C SER A 32 2.11 26.79 -21.85
N GLY A 33 2.90 26.15 -20.97
CA GLY A 33 3.98 26.82 -20.23
C GLY A 33 5.07 27.39 -21.13
N LEU A 34 5.47 26.64 -22.17
CA LEU A 34 6.44 27.09 -23.18
C LEU A 34 5.91 28.26 -23.99
N SER A 35 4.66 28.18 -24.42
CA SER A 35 3.99 29.26 -25.16
C SER A 35 3.95 30.55 -24.35
N ALA A 36 3.55 30.48 -23.08
CA ALA A 36 3.57 31.62 -22.16
C ALA A 36 4.99 32.18 -21.95
N LEU A 37 6.00 31.32 -21.79
CA LEU A 37 7.39 31.76 -21.62
C LEU A 37 7.91 32.56 -22.83
N LEU A 38 7.60 32.12 -24.05
CA LEU A 38 7.99 32.81 -25.28
C LEU A 38 7.31 34.19 -25.41
N GLU A 39 6.04 34.28 -25.04
CA GLU A 39 5.30 35.55 -25.00
C GLU A 39 5.87 36.50 -23.94
N LEU A 40 6.18 36.01 -22.74
CA LEU A 40 6.85 36.77 -21.68
C LEU A 40 8.23 37.28 -22.13
N ALA A 41 8.99 36.46 -22.86
CA ALA A 41 10.27 36.86 -23.42
C ALA A 41 10.13 38.00 -24.44
N ARG A 42 9.08 37.98 -25.27
CA ARG A 42 8.76 39.08 -26.19
C ARG A 42 8.44 40.36 -25.41
N TYR A 43 7.58 40.25 -24.40
CA TYR A 43 7.20 41.37 -23.53
C TYR A 43 8.40 42.03 -22.84
N PHE A 44 9.27 41.24 -22.19
CA PHE A 44 10.45 41.78 -21.47
C PHE A 44 11.58 42.25 -22.38
N LYS A 45 11.60 41.82 -23.65
CA LYS A 45 12.50 42.40 -24.65
C LYS A 45 12.07 43.82 -25.01
N GLU A 46 10.77 44.05 -25.16
CA GLU A 46 10.19 45.38 -25.43
C GLU A 46 10.18 46.26 -24.17
N ASN A 47 10.10 45.64 -22.98
CA ASN A 47 10.06 46.31 -21.68
C ASN A 47 11.19 45.78 -20.76
N PRO A 48 12.46 46.18 -20.98
CA PRO A 48 13.59 45.66 -20.23
C PRO A 48 13.47 45.89 -18.71
N PRO A 49 13.53 44.84 -17.88
CA PRO A 49 13.40 44.97 -16.43
C PRO A 49 14.68 45.47 -15.77
N ARG A 50 14.57 45.94 -14.52
CA ARG A 50 15.72 46.36 -13.68
C ARG A 50 16.64 45.19 -13.31
N ARG A 51 16.07 43.99 -13.11
CA ARG A 51 16.81 42.77 -12.77
C ARG A 51 17.16 41.94 -14.01
N PRO A 52 18.32 41.26 -14.05
CA PRO A 52 18.64 40.37 -15.14
C PRO A 52 17.74 39.12 -15.10
N LEU A 53 17.01 38.90 -16.20
CA LEU A 53 16.19 37.70 -16.40
C LEU A 53 16.96 36.64 -17.20
N THR A 54 16.81 35.38 -16.81
CA THR A 54 17.26 34.22 -17.58
C THR A 54 16.04 33.38 -17.94
N PHE A 55 15.72 33.26 -19.22
CA PHE A 55 14.70 32.35 -19.71
C PHE A 55 15.32 30.96 -19.91
N LEU A 56 14.75 29.95 -19.26
CA LEU A 56 15.26 28.58 -19.24
C LEU A 56 14.18 27.62 -19.74
N VAL A 57 14.44 26.97 -20.86
CA VAL A 57 13.61 25.85 -21.34
C VAL A 57 14.32 24.56 -20.97
N GLN A 58 13.60 23.70 -20.26
CA GLN A 58 14.09 22.41 -19.76
C GLN A 58 13.49 21.26 -20.58
N SER A 59 14.10 20.09 -20.47
CA SER A 59 13.58 18.84 -21.03
C SER A 59 13.61 17.76 -19.96
N GLY A 60 12.73 16.76 -20.07
CA GLY A 60 12.59 15.66 -19.11
C GLY A 60 11.82 16.05 -17.85
N HIS A 61 10.88 17.00 -17.93
CA HIS A 61 9.89 17.22 -16.88
C HIS A 61 9.10 15.94 -16.58
N GLY A 62 8.60 15.28 -17.64
CA GLY A 62 7.88 14.03 -17.55
C GLY A 62 8.69 12.86 -17.00
N MET A 63 10.02 12.96 -17.01
CA MET A 63 10.96 11.94 -16.53
C MET A 63 11.58 12.37 -15.19
N ALA A 64 10.75 12.41 -14.15
CA ALA A 64 11.17 12.75 -12.78
C ALA A 64 11.89 14.11 -12.70
N LEU A 65 11.37 15.15 -13.36
CA LEU A 65 11.90 16.52 -13.35
C LEU A 65 13.40 16.59 -13.71
N LYS A 66 13.87 15.72 -14.63
CA LYS A 66 15.30 15.54 -14.93
C LYS A 66 15.98 16.86 -15.33
N GLY A 67 15.35 17.65 -16.20
CA GLY A 67 15.92 18.93 -16.65
C GLY A 67 16.19 19.92 -15.51
N ALA A 68 15.24 20.05 -14.57
CA ALA A 68 15.40 20.88 -13.39
C ALA A 68 16.50 20.35 -12.46
N ARG A 69 16.55 19.03 -12.23
CA ARG A 69 17.59 18.39 -11.40
C ARG A 69 18.99 18.59 -12.00
N GLU A 70 19.16 18.34 -13.30
CA GLU A 70 20.46 18.51 -13.97
C GLU A 70 20.91 19.98 -14.01
N PHE A 71 19.98 20.93 -14.21
CA PHE A 71 20.29 22.35 -14.13
C PHE A 71 20.86 22.72 -12.75
N VAL A 72 20.18 22.31 -11.67
CA VAL A 72 20.62 22.56 -10.29
C VAL A 72 21.94 21.86 -10.00
N GLN A 73 22.11 20.61 -10.40
CA GLN A 73 23.37 19.87 -10.23
C GLN A 73 24.53 20.61 -10.89
N ARG A 74 24.37 21.06 -12.14
CA ARG A 74 25.41 21.79 -12.87
C ARG A 74 25.81 23.07 -12.15
N ARG A 75 24.85 23.82 -11.58
CA ARG A 75 25.16 25.02 -10.77
C ARG A 75 25.92 24.68 -9.50
N ILE A 76 25.55 23.61 -8.81
CA ILE A 76 26.27 23.16 -7.60
C ILE A 76 27.73 22.82 -7.89
N GLU A 77 28.01 22.24 -9.06
CA GLU A 77 29.34 21.78 -9.47
C GLU A 77 30.22 22.86 -10.08
N THR A 78 29.64 23.86 -10.75
CA THR A 78 30.40 24.83 -11.55
C THR A 78 30.61 26.15 -10.82
N ASP A 79 29.56 26.94 -10.60
CA ASP A 79 29.66 28.35 -10.19
C ASP A 79 28.87 28.72 -8.93
N ARG A 80 27.92 27.88 -8.50
CA ARG A 80 26.95 28.16 -7.44
C ARG A 80 26.32 29.55 -7.55
N GLN A 81 26.01 29.98 -8.78
CA GLN A 81 25.46 31.30 -9.06
C GLN A 81 24.27 31.61 -8.14
N SER A 82 24.34 32.73 -7.42
CA SER A 82 23.25 33.22 -6.59
C SER A 82 22.06 33.63 -7.46
N LEU A 83 20.85 33.25 -7.03
CA LEU A 83 19.60 33.66 -7.66
C LEU A 83 18.74 34.37 -6.63
N LEU A 84 18.02 35.42 -7.04
CA LEU A 84 16.96 35.99 -6.22
C LEU A 84 15.82 34.99 -6.06
N CYS A 85 15.34 34.47 -7.19
CA CYS A 85 14.40 33.35 -7.26
C CYS A 85 14.42 32.66 -8.63
N ALA A 86 13.91 31.43 -8.65
CA ALA A 86 13.53 30.70 -9.86
C ALA A 86 12.01 30.55 -9.92
N LEU A 87 11.38 31.03 -10.97
CA LEU A 87 9.93 30.94 -11.17
C LEU A 87 9.68 30.02 -12.35
N THR A 88 9.00 28.92 -12.09
CA THR A 88 8.72 27.87 -13.08
C THR A 88 7.26 27.96 -13.53
N LEU A 89 6.98 27.66 -14.79
CA LEU A 89 5.65 27.70 -15.38
C LEU A 89 5.21 26.29 -15.75
N ASP A 90 4.08 25.86 -15.21
CA ASP A 90 3.46 24.56 -15.45
C ASP A 90 1.96 24.78 -15.71
N LEU A 91 1.66 25.27 -16.91
CA LEU A 91 0.35 25.75 -17.28
C LEU A 91 -0.43 24.70 -18.08
N SER A 92 -1.75 24.76 -17.98
CA SER A 92 -2.71 24.02 -18.81
C SER A 92 -3.92 24.93 -19.09
N THR A 93 -4.77 24.53 -20.03
CA THR A 93 -5.88 25.36 -20.52
C THR A 93 -7.24 24.99 -19.94
N GLY A 94 -7.32 23.99 -19.05
CA GLY A 94 -8.58 23.61 -18.39
C GLY A 94 -9.18 24.70 -17.50
N ASN A 95 -8.36 25.63 -16.99
CA ASN A 95 -8.80 26.79 -16.22
C ASN A 95 -7.91 28.02 -16.50
N SER A 96 -8.38 29.22 -16.16
CA SER A 96 -7.61 30.46 -16.31
C SER A 96 -6.91 30.93 -15.03
N GLY A 97 -7.16 30.26 -13.89
CA GLY A 97 -6.59 30.61 -12.60
C GLY A 97 -5.20 30.01 -12.39
N LEU A 98 -4.32 30.79 -11.75
CA LEU A 98 -2.97 30.37 -11.38
C LEU A 98 -2.88 30.10 -9.88
N GLY A 99 -1.98 29.23 -9.47
CA GLY A 99 -1.55 29.05 -8.09
C GLY A 99 -0.04 29.18 -8.00
N SER A 100 0.45 29.84 -6.95
CA SER A 100 1.87 29.88 -6.62
C SER A 100 2.24 28.74 -5.66
N PHE A 101 2.91 27.73 -6.18
CA PHE A 101 3.30 26.54 -5.42
C PHE A 101 4.80 26.56 -5.09
N ALA A 102 5.15 26.17 -3.87
CA ALA A 102 6.54 25.93 -3.43
C ALA A 102 6.84 24.44 -3.23
N ARG A 103 5.87 23.57 -3.51
CA ARG A 103 5.97 22.14 -3.21
C ARG A 103 4.99 21.38 -4.07
N GLY A 104 5.36 20.14 -4.34
CA GLY A 104 4.55 19.12 -4.99
C GLY A 104 4.75 17.78 -4.27
N TRP A 105 4.25 16.72 -4.88
CA TRP A 105 4.34 15.37 -4.35
C TRP A 105 5.65 14.67 -4.71
N PHE A 106 6.56 15.29 -5.48
CA PHE A 106 7.78 14.63 -5.95
C PHE A 106 8.82 14.47 -4.83
N TYR A 107 9.13 15.53 -4.09
CA TYR A 107 10.00 15.43 -2.90
C TYR A 107 9.26 15.52 -1.58
N GLU A 108 8.04 16.09 -1.57
CA GLU A 108 7.30 16.51 -0.37
C GLU A 108 8.22 17.26 0.59
N VAL A 109 8.80 18.37 0.08
CA VAL A 109 9.77 19.17 0.84
C VAL A 109 9.19 19.64 2.18
N ARG A 110 10.07 19.71 3.17
CA ARG A 110 9.73 20.23 4.51
C ARG A 110 9.08 21.62 4.44
N PRO A 111 8.02 21.89 5.22
CA PRO A 111 7.43 23.23 5.34
C PRO A 111 8.45 24.33 5.65
N GLU A 112 9.49 24.04 6.43
CA GLU A 112 10.55 25.01 6.74
C GLU A 112 11.45 25.35 5.53
N ALA A 113 11.45 24.49 4.50
CA ALA A 113 12.16 24.78 3.26
C ALA A 113 11.46 25.88 2.44
N THR A 114 10.16 26.10 2.66
CA THR A 114 9.36 27.08 1.91
C THR A 114 9.30 28.46 2.58
N ASP A 115 9.88 28.64 3.77
CA ASP A 115 9.68 29.84 4.59
C ASP A 115 10.10 31.15 3.89
N GLU A 116 11.22 31.13 3.16
CA GLU A 116 11.70 32.29 2.39
C GLU A 116 10.69 32.70 1.30
N VAL A 117 10.05 31.73 0.65
CA VAL A 117 9.11 31.99 -0.46
C VAL A 117 7.66 32.22 -0.01
N ARG A 118 7.32 31.94 1.26
CA ARG A 118 6.01 32.29 1.84
C ARG A 118 5.72 33.79 1.76
N ALA A 119 6.73 34.61 2.04
CA ALA A 119 6.60 36.07 1.97
C ALA A 119 6.43 36.55 0.52
N LEU A 120 7.18 35.98 -0.42
CA LEU A 120 7.00 36.23 -1.85
C LEU A 120 5.58 35.88 -2.30
N SER A 121 5.07 34.71 -1.93
CA SER A 121 3.74 34.25 -2.36
C SER A 121 2.62 35.16 -1.83
N ARG A 122 2.70 35.61 -0.57
CA ARG A 122 1.76 36.61 -0.02
C ARG A 122 1.82 37.93 -0.78
N GLN A 123 3.02 38.37 -1.15
CA GLN A 123 3.20 39.60 -1.90
C GLN A 123 2.64 39.49 -3.33
N LEU A 124 2.86 38.36 -4.00
CA LEU A 124 2.28 38.06 -5.31
C LEU A 124 0.74 38.09 -5.28
N ARG A 125 0.14 37.55 -4.22
CA ARG A 125 -1.31 37.67 -4.00
C ARG A 125 -1.75 39.12 -3.84
N ALA A 126 -1.03 39.94 -3.05
CA ALA A 126 -1.34 41.36 -2.91
C ALA A 126 -1.25 42.11 -4.25
N TYR A 127 -0.30 41.74 -5.12
CA TYR A 127 -0.25 42.25 -6.50
C TYR A 127 -1.45 41.79 -7.31
N ALA A 128 -1.81 40.51 -7.23
CA ALA A 128 -2.99 39.97 -7.93
C ALA A 128 -4.28 40.70 -7.53
N GLU A 129 -4.46 41.03 -6.25
CA GLU A 129 -5.60 41.84 -5.74
C GLU A 129 -5.66 43.24 -6.38
N ARG A 130 -4.51 43.87 -6.67
CA ARG A 130 -4.44 45.16 -7.38
C ARG A 130 -4.63 45.04 -8.89
N ILE A 131 -4.14 43.95 -9.48
CA ILE A 131 -4.18 43.70 -10.93
C ILE A 131 -5.57 43.24 -11.38
N ALA A 132 -6.26 42.42 -10.59
CA ALA A 132 -7.52 41.77 -10.96
C ALA A 132 -8.60 42.73 -11.52
N PRO A 133 -8.89 43.90 -10.92
CA PRO A 133 -9.86 44.84 -11.47
C PRO A 133 -9.48 45.36 -12.87
N HIS A 134 -8.19 45.54 -13.15
CA HIS A 134 -7.69 46.02 -14.44
C HIS A 134 -7.77 44.95 -15.53
N LEU A 135 -7.77 43.67 -15.13
CA LEU A 135 -7.95 42.54 -16.03
C LEU A 135 -9.42 42.10 -16.15
N GLY A 136 -10.36 42.84 -15.54
CA GLY A 136 -11.78 42.50 -15.55
C GLY A 136 -12.12 41.24 -14.73
N VAL A 137 -11.26 40.87 -13.77
CA VAL A 137 -11.46 39.73 -12.89
C VAL A 137 -12.08 40.22 -11.58
N SER A 138 -13.30 39.77 -11.27
CA SER A 138 -14.07 40.18 -10.11
C SER A 138 -13.55 39.59 -8.79
N ASP A 139 -13.07 38.35 -8.82
CA ASP A 139 -12.50 37.65 -7.68
C ASP A 139 -10.98 37.46 -7.90
N PRO A 140 -10.11 38.21 -7.20
CA PRO A 140 -8.66 38.07 -7.35
C PRO A 140 -8.12 36.66 -7.13
N ARG A 141 -8.83 35.81 -6.37
CA ARG A 141 -8.44 34.40 -6.15
C ARG A 141 -8.54 33.57 -7.42
N SER A 142 -9.44 33.94 -8.34
CA SER A 142 -9.52 33.31 -9.66
C SER A 142 -8.38 33.74 -10.60
N LEU A 143 -7.60 34.76 -10.23
CA LEU A 143 -6.38 35.16 -10.95
C LEU A 143 -5.15 34.44 -10.39
N LEU A 144 -4.92 34.56 -9.07
CA LEU A 144 -3.80 33.92 -8.38
C LEU A 144 -4.20 33.44 -6.97
N LEU A 145 -4.04 32.14 -6.73
CA LEU A 145 -4.13 31.50 -5.43
C LEU A 145 -2.74 31.41 -4.77
N ASP A 146 -2.62 31.88 -3.53
CA ASP A 146 -1.42 31.65 -2.72
C ASP A 146 -1.49 30.26 -2.08
N ALA A 147 -1.02 29.26 -2.84
CA ALA A 147 -0.98 27.86 -2.43
C ALA A 147 0.16 27.58 -1.43
N VAL A 148 1.21 28.42 -1.36
CA VAL A 148 2.27 28.24 -0.35
C VAL A 148 1.73 28.41 1.06
N ASN A 149 0.80 29.34 1.25
CA ASN A 149 0.23 29.69 2.54
C ASN A 149 -1.22 29.23 2.73
N ASP A 150 -1.74 28.35 1.87
CA ASP A 150 -3.06 27.74 2.00
C ASP A 150 -4.17 28.83 2.16
N SER A 151 -4.09 29.86 1.30
CA SER A 151 -4.73 31.16 1.57
C SER A 151 -6.26 31.21 1.50
N ASP A 152 -6.88 30.17 0.93
CA ASP A 152 -8.33 29.93 0.91
C ASP A 152 -8.78 28.92 1.98
N GLY A 153 -7.85 28.40 2.79
CA GLY A 153 -8.08 27.39 3.82
C GLY A 153 -7.93 25.95 3.33
N ARG A 154 -7.79 25.71 2.03
CA ARG A 154 -7.44 24.39 1.48
C ARG A 154 -5.93 24.20 1.55
N PRO A 155 -5.44 22.99 1.88
CA PRO A 155 -4.02 22.70 1.73
C PRO A 155 -3.66 22.70 0.24
N TRP A 156 -2.46 23.16 -0.11
CA TRP A 156 -1.91 23.12 -1.48
C TRP A 156 -2.10 21.79 -2.22
N LYS A 157 -2.19 20.68 -1.49
CA LYS A 157 -2.43 19.33 -2.02
C LYS A 157 -3.75 19.21 -2.76
N ASN A 158 -4.74 20.02 -2.39
CA ASN A 158 -6.12 19.93 -2.87
C ASN A 158 -6.53 21.11 -3.77
N ASP A 159 -5.62 22.05 -4.04
CA ASP A 159 -5.81 23.11 -5.05
C ASP A 159 -5.79 22.56 -6.49
N VAL A 160 -5.34 21.31 -6.64
CA VAL A 160 -5.32 20.54 -7.88
C VAL A 160 -5.95 19.18 -7.59
N PRO A 161 -6.84 18.67 -8.45
CA PRO A 161 -7.59 17.43 -8.24
C PRO A 161 -6.74 16.17 -8.50
N GLY A 162 -5.49 16.14 -8.04
CA GLY A 162 -4.57 15.03 -8.25
C GLY A 162 -3.18 15.28 -7.67
N ARG A 163 -2.40 14.21 -7.51
CA ARG A 163 -0.99 14.31 -7.09
C ARG A 163 -0.15 14.82 -8.25
N PHE A 164 0.54 15.93 -8.08
CA PHE A 164 1.39 16.53 -9.12
C PHE A 164 2.83 16.71 -8.67
N ALA A 165 3.75 16.79 -9.63
CA ALA A 165 5.13 17.23 -9.42
C ALA A 165 5.28 18.70 -9.85
N ALA A 166 6.17 19.44 -9.19
CA ALA A 166 6.43 20.84 -9.54
C ALA A 166 7.92 21.10 -9.78
N ASP A 167 8.27 21.77 -10.88
CA ASP A 167 9.67 22.03 -11.26
C ASP A 167 10.43 22.91 -10.28
N CYS A 168 9.75 23.64 -9.39
CA CYS A 168 10.41 24.38 -8.31
C CYS A 168 11.00 23.45 -7.24
N GLU A 169 10.54 22.20 -7.12
CA GLU A 169 10.93 21.29 -6.04
C GLU A 169 12.44 20.98 -6.03
N PRO A 170 13.11 20.65 -7.16
CA PRO A 170 14.58 20.51 -7.21
C PRO A 170 15.35 21.76 -6.77
N PHE A 171 14.85 22.96 -7.09
CA PHE A 171 15.49 24.22 -6.71
C PHE A 171 15.40 24.46 -5.21
N LEU A 172 14.20 24.33 -4.63
CA LEU A 172 13.97 24.50 -3.19
C LEU A 172 14.71 23.46 -2.36
N GLN A 173 14.72 22.22 -2.84
CA GLN A 173 15.48 21.14 -2.23
C GLN A 173 16.98 21.48 -2.16
N ALA A 174 17.51 22.17 -3.17
CA ALA A 174 18.86 22.71 -3.20
C ALA A 174 19.01 24.09 -2.53
N ARG A 175 18.00 24.59 -1.79
CA ARG A 175 18.01 25.89 -1.08
C ARG A 175 18.00 27.14 -1.95
N TYR A 176 17.68 27.04 -3.23
CA TYR A 176 17.24 28.22 -3.99
C TYR A 176 15.83 28.64 -3.56
N ASN A 177 15.52 29.94 -3.68
CA ASN A 177 14.13 30.39 -3.61
C ASN A 177 13.44 30.03 -4.93
N ALA A 178 12.39 29.23 -4.91
CA ALA A 178 11.65 28.94 -6.13
C ALA A 178 10.15 28.80 -5.91
N LEU A 179 9.37 29.12 -6.95
CA LEU A 179 7.94 28.88 -7.03
C LEU A 179 7.58 28.31 -8.41
N THR A 180 6.53 27.51 -8.46
CA THR A 180 5.87 27.10 -9.70
C THR A 180 4.53 27.81 -9.80
N PHE A 181 4.33 28.56 -10.87
CA PHE A 181 3.00 29.01 -11.27
C PHE A 181 2.34 27.88 -12.04
N ARG A 182 1.29 27.31 -11.46
CA ARG A 182 0.55 26.19 -12.02
C ARG A 182 -0.92 26.54 -12.16
N THR A 183 -1.58 26.05 -13.20
CA THR A 183 -3.03 26.15 -13.33
C THR A 183 -3.73 25.38 -12.21
N VAL A 184 -4.63 26.04 -11.48
CA VAL A 184 -5.38 25.45 -10.36
C VAL A 184 -6.73 24.89 -10.81
N ASP A 185 -7.31 23.98 -10.02
CA ASP A 185 -8.59 23.34 -10.30
C ASP A 185 -8.66 22.75 -11.73
N ASP A 186 -7.64 22.00 -12.15
CA ASP A 186 -7.56 21.33 -13.46
C ASP A 186 -7.02 19.89 -13.32
N ALA A 187 -7.80 18.90 -13.76
CA ALA A 187 -7.47 17.48 -13.72
C ALA A 187 -6.54 17.01 -14.85
N ARG A 188 -6.37 17.80 -15.91
CA ARG A 188 -5.50 17.47 -17.05
C ARG A 188 -5.75 16.08 -17.65
N SER A 189 -7.02 15.70 -17.85
CA SER A 189 -7.42 14.36 -18.30
C SER A 189 -6.76 13.89 -19.61
N ARG A 190 -6.32 14.83 -20.45
CA ARG A 190 -5.65 14.55 -21.74
C ARG A 190 -4.12 14.51 -21.65
N PHE A 191 -3.52 15.03 -20.58
CA PHE A 191 -2.06 14.97 -20.41
C PHE A 191 -1.60 13.51 -20.41
N ASP A 192 -0.40 13.27 -20.94
CA ASP A 192 0.16 11.91 -21.01
C ASP A 192 -0.71 10.93 -21.85
N THR A 193 -1.47 11.48 -22.81
CA THR A 193 -2.21 10.69 -23.78
C THR A 193 -1.96 11.16 -25.22
N PRO A 194 -2.21 10.31 -26.23
CA PRO A 194 -2.24 10.73 -27.63
C PRO A 194 -3.31 11.78 -27.97
N PHE A 195 -4.25 12.05 -27.05
CA PHE A 195 -5.38 12.95 -27.26
C PHE A 195 -5.08 14.40 -26.85
N ASP A 196 -3.86 14.71 -26.41
CA ASP A 196 -3.43 16.09 -26.13
C ASP A 196 -3.16 16.88 -27.43
N THR A 197 -4.23 17.19 -28.16
CA THR A 197 -4.21 17.81 -29.48
C THR A 197 -4.63 19.30 -29.46
N LEU A 198 -4.23 20.07 -30.47
CA LEU A 198 -4.42 21.52 -30.52
C LEU A 198 -5.91 21.94 -30.50
N GLU A 199 -6.81 21.13 -31.04
CA GLU A 199 -8.26 21.37 -31.06
C GLU A 199 -8.90 21.46 -29.66
N HIS A 200 -8.20 20.96 -28.65
CA HIS A 200 -8.65 20.91 -27.27
C HIS A 200 -8.08 22.02 -26.39
N VAL A 201 -7.18 22.84 -26.93
CA VAL A 201 -6.51 23.92 -26.21
C VAL A 201 -7.43 25.15 -26.15
N ASP A 202 -7.74 25.60 -24.94
CA ASP A 202 -8.41 26.90 -24.74
C ASP A 202 -7.38 28.04 -24.67
N VAL A 203 -7.11 28.60 -25.85
CA VAL A 203 -6.19 29.74 -26.03
C VAL A 203 -6.60 30.95 -25.19
N GLN A 204 -7.90 31.17 -24.93
CA GLN A 204 -8.33 32.32 -24.13
C GLN A 204 -7.92 32.17 -22.67
N SER A 205 -8.07 30.96 -22.11
CA SER A 205 -7.63 30.66 -20.76
C SER A 205 -6.11 30.81 -20.61
N LEU A 206 -5.33 30.31 -21.58
CA LEU A 206 -3.88 30.50 -21.61
C LEU A 206 -3.47 31.98 -21.73
N PHE A 207 -4.16 32.74 -22.58
CA PHE A 207 -3.91 34.16 -22.74
C PHE A 207 -4.11 34.92 -21.43
N ARG A 208 -5.20 34.65 -20.70
CA ARG A 208 -5.46 35.28 -19.39
C ARG A 208 -4.38 34.94 -18.36
N GLN A 209 -3.96 33.68 -18.30
CA GLN A 209 -2.85 33.24 -17.44
C GLN A 209 -1.55 33.97 -17.80
N THR A 210 -1.22 34.06 -19.09
CA THR A 210 0.00 34.73 -19.58
C THR A 210 -0.02 36.23 -19.27
N GLN A 211 -1.18 36.89 -19.42
CA GLN A 211 -1.36 38.30 -19.08
C GLN A 211 -1.18 38.54 -17.57
N ALA A 212 -1.76 37.68 -16.73
CA ALA A 212 -1.59 37.72 -15.28
C ALA A 212 -0.11 37.58 -14.90
N LEU A 213 0.59 36.59 -15.48
CA LEU A 213 2.01 36.37 -15.28
C LEU A 213 2.84 37.58 -15.71
N ALA A 214 2.54 38.20 -16.86
CA ALA A 214 3.27 39.38 -17.33
C ALA A 214 3.20 40.52 -16.29
N CYS A 215 2.01 40.80 -15.75
CA CYS A 215 1.83 41.82 -14.72
C CYS A 215 2.55 41.46 -13.41
N LEU A 216 2.40 40.23 -12.92
CA LEU A 216 3.02 39.78 -11.67
C LEU A 216 4.55 39.78 -11.76
N LEU A 217 5.09 39.22 -12.85
CA LEU A 217 6.53 39.14 -13.08
C LEU A 217 7.14 40.52 -13.30
N ASN A 218 6.39 41.47 -13.87
CA ASN A 218 6.85 42.85 -13.98
C ASN A 218 7.13 43.48 -12.60
N HIS A 219 6.30 43.19 -11.59
CA HIS A 219 6.58 43.59 -10.21
C HIS A 219 7.81 42.87 -9.64
N VAL A 220 7.89 41.54 -9.75
CA VAL A 220 9.05 40.77 -9.26
C VAL A 220 10.37 41.26 -9.88
N ALA A 221 10.37 41.64 -11.15
CA ALA A 221 11.56 42.05 -11.87
C ALA A 221 12.00 43.50 -11.60
N ASN A 222 11.13 44.34 -10.99
CA ASN A 222 11.38 45.79 -10.86
C ASN A 222 11.26 46.37 -9.44
N ASP A 223 10.47 45.75 -8.56
CA ASP A 223 10.21 46.23 -7.20
C ASP A 223 11.43 46.07 -6.29
N THR A 224 11.60 46.92 -5.27
CA THR A 224 12.85 46.94 -4.47
C THR A 224 12.92 45.80 -3.46
N THR A 225 14.11 45.21 -3.24
CA THR A 225 14.37 44.27 -2.13
C THR A 225 14.89 44.97 -0.86
N ASP A 226 15.21 46.26 -0.97
CA ASP A 226 15.66 47.10 0.14
C ASP A 226 14.58 47.23 1.24
N ILE A 227 14.93 46.79 2.44
CA ILE A 227 14.04 46.75 3.62
C ILE A 227 13.77 48.17 4.14
N ASP A 228 14.70 49.10 3.93
CA ASP A 228 14.64 50.46 4.47
C ASP A 228 13.89 51.45 3.53
N ALA A 229 13.46 51.00 2.36
CA ALA A 229 12.78 51.82 1.36
C ALA A 229 11.34 52.18 1.78
N TRP A 230 11.14 53.38 2.34
CA TRP A 230 9.90 53.81 3.03
C TRP A 230 8.60 53.82 2.20
N ASN A 231 8.64 53.95 0.87
CA ASN A 231 7.44 54.22 0.03
C ASN A 231 7.39 53.47 -1.33
N GLN A 232 8.03 52.31 -1.46
CA GLN A 232 8.01 51.53 -2.72
C GLN A 232 7.37 50.16 -2.53
N ASP A 233 6.75 49.62 -3.58
CA ASP A 233 6.37 48.21 -3.64
C ASP A 233 7.63 47.36 -3.37
N ARG A 234 7.55 46.48 -2.36
CA ARG A 234 8.70 45.74 -1.81
C ARG A 234 8.59 44.26 -2.15
N LEU A 235 9.73 43.67 -2.50
CA LEU A 235 9.86 42.23 -2.72
C LEU A 235 10.63 41.61 -1.54
N PRO A 236 9.97 40.87 -0.62
CA PRO A 236 10.57 40.38 0.61
C PRO A 236 11.40 39.11 0.38
N LEU A 237 12.51 39.23 -0.37
CA LEU A 237 13.40 38.13 -0.71
C LEU A 237 14.87 38.56 -0.65
N ARG A 238 15.74 37.56 -0.44
CA ARG A 238 17.19 37.69 -0.55
C ARG A 238 17.72 36.69 -1.54
N THR A 239 18.88 36.97 -2.13
CA THR A 239 19.51 36.00 -3.03
C THR A 239 19.96 34.75 -2.27
N ALA A 240 19.81 33.60 -2.91
CA ALA A 240 20.16 32.29 -2.38
C ALA A 240 21.13 31.56 -3.31
N GLN A 241 22.01 30.75 -2.74
CA GLN A 241 22.95 29.88 -3.46
C GLN A 241 22.57 28.42 -3.26
N PRO A 242 22.83 27.55 -4.25
CA PRO A 242 22.45 26.16 -4.15
C PRO A 242 23.38 25.39 -3.21
N GLN A 243 22.82 24.46 -2.46
CA GLN A 243 23.51 23.64 -1.48
C GLN A 243 23.12 22.16 -1.65
N ARG A 244 24.11 21.26 -1.51
CA ARG A 244 23.84 19.81 -1.56
C ARG A 244 23.12 19.30 -0.32
N MET A 245 23.29 19.94 0.83
CA MET A 245 22.70 19.49 2.08
C MET A 245 22.61 20.66 3.05
N SER A 246 21.50 20.74 3.79
CA SER A 246 21.31 21.67 4.89
C SER A 246 20.48 20.99 6.00
N LEU A 247 20.18 21.71 7.08
CA LEU A 247 19.35 21.17 8.17
C LEU A 247 17.89 20.90 7.78
N VAL A 248 17.39 21.61 6.76
CA VAL A 248 15.99 21.62 6.33
C VAL A 248 15.85 21.38 4.81
N GLY A 249 16.89 20.83 4.17
CA GLY A 249 16.93 20.58 2.73
C GLY A 249 18.11 19.67 2.33
N GLY A 250 18.20 19.34 1.05
CA GLY A 250 19.33 18.59 0.52
C GLY A 250 19.07 17.98 -0.85
N PHE A 251 20.05 18.17 -1.73
CA PHE A 251 20.10 17.74 -3.12
C PHE A 251 21.28 16.77 -3.28
N ALA A 252 21.03 15.49 -2.98
CA ALA A 252 22.06 14.48 -2.89
C ALA A 252 22.31 13.77 -4.23
N GLU A 253 23.48 13.15 -4.34
CA GLU A 253 23.89 12.37 -5.50
C GLU A 253 24.04 10.90 -5.12
N LEU A 254 23.46 10.02 -5.92
CA LEU A 254 23.58 8.57 -5.82
C LEU A 254 24.34 8.08 -7.06
N SER A 255 25.38 7.28 -6.87
CA SER A 255 26.14 6.73 -7.99
C SER A 255 26.57 5.30 -7.67
N GLY A 256 27.11 4.61 -8.68
CA GLY A 256 27.62 3.27 -8.48
C GLY A 256 27.81 2.51 -9.77
N ARG A 257 27.86 1.19 -9.66
CA ARG A 257 27.98 0.25 -10.78
C ARG A 257 26.92 -0.83 -10.68
N VAL A 258 26.41 -1.28 -11.81
CA VAL A 258 25.60 -2.51 -11.89
C VAL A 258 26.55 -3.68 -12.05
N VAL A 259 26.48 -4.63 -11.12
CA VAL A 259 27.42 -5.73 -11.00
C VAL A 259 26.72 -7.04 -10.74
N GLU A 260 27.36 -8.14 -11.09
CA GLU A 260 26.97 -9.49 -10.74
C GLU A 260 27.96 -10.10 -9.74
N PHE A 261 27.45 -11.04 -8.93
CA PHE A 261 28.27 -11.85 -8.05
C PHE A 261 28.71 -13.15 -8.74
N ASP A 262 30.00 -13.25 -9.07
CA ASP A 262 30.62 -14.47 -9.58
C ASP A 262 31.56 -15.08 -8.53
N PRO A 263 31.16 -16.19 -7.87
CA PRO A 263 31.96 -16.82 -6.81
C PRO A 263 33.26 -17.46 -7.33
N LEU A 264 33.38 -17.72 -8.63
CA LEU A 264 34.61 -18.26 -9.22
C LEU A 264 35.68 -17.19 -9.41
N ARG A 265 35.26 -15.92 -9.48
CA ARG A 265 36.14 -14.78 -9.73
C ARG A 265 36.46 -14.00 -8.46
N SER A 266 35.47 -13.75 -7.60
CA SER A 266 35.62 -12.85 -6.45
C SER A 266 34.67 -13.18 -5.30
N PHE A 267 35.07 -12.79 -4.09
CA PHE A 267 34.19 -12.85 -2.91
C PHE A 267 33.27 -11.62 -2.80
N LEU A 268 33.48 -10.60 -3.62
CA LEU A 268 32.65 -9.40 -3.71
C LEU A 268 32.04 -9.31 -5.12
N PRO A 269 30.82 -8.77 -5.27
CA PRO A 269 30.23 -8.54 -6.58
C PRO A 269 30.99 -7.43 -7.30
N ASP A 270 31.77 -7.79 -8.33
CA ASP A 270 32.66 -6.88 -9.07
C ASP A 270 32.58 -7.02 -10.60
N THR A 271 31.85 -8.01 -11.10
CA THR A 271 31.70 -8.24 -12.54
C THR A 271 30.65 -7.29 -13.09
N SER A 272 31.05 -6.34 -13.93
CA SER A 272 30.16 -5.32 -14.47
C SER A 272 29.15 -5.89 -15.46
N VAL A 273 27.91 -5.39 -15.39
CA VAL A 273 26.81 -5.78 -16.28
C VAL A 273 26.43 -4.57 -17.15
N PRO A 274 27.11 -4.34 -18.30
CA PRO A 274 26.84 -3.21 -19.18
C PRO A 274 25.43 -3.30 -19.80
N ASP A 275 25.01 -2.21 -20.45
CA ASP A 275 23.70 -2.10 -21.12
C ASP A 275 22.51 -2.33 -20.18
N SER A 276 22.73 -2.10 -18.88
CA SER A 276 21.69 -2.13 -17.85
C SER A 276 21.06 -0.75 -17.67
N ILE A 277 19.86 -0.74 -17.12
CA ILE A 277 19.11 0.45 -16.68
C ILE A 277 19.06 0.43 -15.15
N ALA A 278 19.43 1.54 -14.52
CA ALA A 278 19.28 1.74 -13.08
C ALA A 278 18.04 2.58 -12.79
N LEU A 279 17.39 2.30 -11.67
CA LEU A 279 16.21 3.01 -11.18
C LEU A 279 16.42 3.50 -9.74
N ASN A 280 15.95 4.72 -9.46
CA ASN A 280 15.63 5.17 -8.10
C ASN A 280 14.11 5.20 -7.97
N VAL A 281 13.57 4.15 -7.34
CA VAL A 281 12.15 3.82 -7.41
C VAL A 281 11.35 4.75 -6.49
N HIS A 282 10.27 5.31 -7.03
CA HIS A 282 9.34 6.16 -6.29
C HIS A 282 8.10 5.37 -5.83
N ASP A 283 7.45 5.83 -4.77
CA ASP A 283 6.22 5.23 -4.22
C ASP A 283 4.96 5.53 -5.05
N HIS A 284 5.09 6.27 -6.16
CA HIS A 284 3.97 6.70 -7.00
C HIS A 284 4.29 6.38 -8.45
N LYS A 285 3.30 5.88 -9.20
CA LYS A 285 3.48 5.54 -10.62
C LYS A 285 3.46 6.77 -11.53
N THR A 286 2.60 7.73 -11.22
CA THR A 286 2.40 8.96 -12.00
C THR A 286 2.01 10.11 -11.09
N GLN A 287 2.32 11.35 -11.50
CA GLN A 287 1.98 12.59 -10.83
C GLN A 287 1.45 13.61 -11.85
N MET A 288 0.26 13.34 -12.41
CA MET A 288 -0.39 14.16 -13.46
C MET A 288 0.51 14.45 -14.67
N GLY A 289 1.05 13.38 -15.26
CA GLY A 289 1.91 13.45 -16.45
C GLY A 289 3.41 13.29 -16.17
N VAL A 290 3.83 13.38 -14.90
CA VAL A 290 5.21 13.10 -14.49
C VAL A 290 5.37 11.68 -13.98
N ARG A 291 6.34 10.93 -14.52
CA ARG A 291 6.79 9.63 -14.00
C ARG A 291 7.88 9.89 -12.96
N PRO A 292 7.63 9.67 -11.65
CA PRO A 292 8.56 10.15 -10.62
C PRO A 292 9.72 9.19 -10.32
N THR A 293 9.64 7.92 -10.75
CA THR A 293 10.79 7.00 -10.70
C THR A 293 11.90 7.53 -11.60
N MET A 294 13.08 7.78 -11.03
CA MET A 294 14.23 8.24 -11.83
C MET A 294 14.83 7.04 -12.54
N ILE A 295 15.02 7.14 -13.85
CA ILE A 295 15.55 6.06 -14.70
C ILE A 295 16.80 6.57 -15.42
N GLU A 296 17.89 5.81 -15.35
CA GLU A 296 19.15 6.15 -15.99
C GLU A 296 19.76 4.92 -16.67
N ALA A 297 20.19 5.08 -17.93
CA ALA A 297 20.99 4.06 -18.59
C ALA A 297 22.41 4.03 -18.00
N THR A 298 22.98 2.83 -17.85
CA THR A 298 24.37 2.70 -17.41
C THR A 298 25.35 3.13 -18.50
N VAL A 299 26.50 3.68 -18.10
CA VAL A 299 27.50 4.23 -19.01
C VAL A 299 28.80 3.42 -18.97
N GLY A 300 29.29 3.09 -20.17
CA GLY A 300 30.58 2.46 -20.38
C GLY A 300 30.65 0.98 -19.95
N ARG A 301 31.82 0.38 -20.13
CA ARG A 301 32.06 -1.04 -19.81
C ARG A 301 31.97 -1.37 -18.33
N GLU A 302 32.09 -0.37 -17.46
CA GLU A 302 31.96 -0.52 -16.00
C GLU A 302 30.51 -0.44 -15.50
N ALA A 303 29.53 -0.26 -16.41
CA ALA A 303 28.12 -0.17 -16.08
C ALA A 303 27.79 0.87 -14.99
N ARG A 304 28.36 2.08 -15.11
CA ARG A 304 28.18 3.13 -14.10
C ARG A 304 26.82 3.80 -14.21
N TYR A 305 26.17 4.03 -13.08
CA TYR A 305 24.94 4.82 -12.99
C TYR A 305 25.14 6.06 -12.11
N ARG A 306 24.29 7.07 -12.32
CA ARG A 306 24.29 8.32 -11.55
C ARG A 306 22.89 8.94 -11.49
N PHE A 307 22.36 9.14 -10.29
CA PHE A 307 21.16 9.93 -10.03
C PHE A 307 21.53 11.20 -9.28
N VAL A 308 20.99 12.33 -9.73
CA VAL A 308 21.18 13.64 -9.09
C VAL A 308 19.85 14.13 -8.51
N GLY A 309 19.90 14.90 -7.42
CA GLY A 309 18.71 15.41 -6.75
C GLY A 309 18.00 14.40 -5.85
N ALA A 310 18.65 13.32 -5.42
CA ALA A 310 18.03 12.43 -4.43
C ALA A 310 17.78 13.19 -3.11
N SER A 311 16.65 12.89 -2.45
CA SER A 311 16.27 13.54 -1.19
C SER A 311 16.93 12.85 0.02
N PRO A 312 17.86 13.49 0.73
CA PRO A 312 18.41 12.95 1.96
C PRO A 312 17.43 13.11 3.12
N VAL A 313 17.70 12.42 4.23
CA VAL A 313 16.85 12.45 5.44
C VAL A 313 16.64 13.85 6.04
N THR A 314 17.50 14.82 5.73
CA THR A 314 17.36 16.21 6.21
C THR A 314 16.29 17.00 5.46
N ALA A 315 15.96 16.59 4.24
CA ALA A 315 15.00 17.26 3.35
C ALA A 315 13.55 16.82 3.59
N ARG A 316 13.31 15.81 4.44
CA ARG A 316 11.98 15.24 4.74
C ARG A 316 11.66 15.29 6.23
N PHE A 317 10.37 15.21 6.57
CA PHE A 317 9.90 15.22 7.96
C PHE A 317 10.29 13.92 8.69
N ARG A 318 10.61 14.00 9.99
CA ARG A 318 11.14 12.87 10.79
C ARG A 318 10.17 11.67 10.90
N THR A 319 8.86 11.90 10.79
CA THR A 319 7.80 10.88 10.78
C THR A 319 7.61 10.21 9.43
N LEU A 320 8.15 10.79 8.35
CA LEU A 320 8.07 10.33 6.96
C LEU A 320 9.46 9.90 6.47
N GLN A 321 10.25 9.19 7.29
CA GLN A 321 11.56 8.65 6.88
C GLN A 321 11.40 7.63 5.75
N SER A 322 11.18 8.13 4.54
CA SER A 322 11.15 7.36 3.31
C SER A 322 12.58 6.98 2.97
N MET A 323 12.71 5.72 2.63
CA MET A 323 13.97 5.09 2.31
C MET A 323 14.19 5.22 0.80
N THR A 324 15.44 5.39 0.40
CA THR A 324 15.82 5.34 -1.00
C THR A 324 15.88 3.88 -1.43
N ARG A 325 15.15 3.53 -2.49
CA ARG A 325 15.22 2.22 -3.15
C ARG A 325 15.90 2.36 -4.51
N LEU A 326 17.03 1.69 -4.68
CA LEU A 326 17.72 1.58 -5.97
C LEU A 326 17.53 0.20 -6.57
N GLU A 327 17.33 0.09 -7.86
CA GLU A 327 17.22 -1.19 -8.57
C GLU A 327 17.94 -1.09 -9.91
N ALA A 328 18.26 -2.23 -10.52
CA ALA A 328 18.81 -2.27 -11.86
C ALA A 328 18.28 -3.49 -12.61
N TYR A 329 18.06 -3.32 -13.91
CA TYR A 329 17.58 -4.35 -14.82
C TYR A 329 18.36 -4.29 -16.12
N ARG A 330 18.63 -5.46 -16.72
CA ARG A 330 19.07 -5.54 -18.12
C ARG A 330 17.91 -6.03 -18.96
N ILE A 331 17.66 -5.34 -20.08
CA ILE A 331 16.52 -5.62 -20.96
C ILE A 331 17.07 -6.05 -22.31
N ASP A 332 16.51 -7.12 -22.89
CA ASP A 332 16.81 -7.48 -24.26
C ASP A 332 16.20 -6.44 -25.22
N PRO A 333 17.00 -5.80 -26.09
CA PRO A 333 16.53 -4.71 -26.93
C PRO A 333 15.54 -5.14 -28.02
N LEU A 334 15.46 -6.43 -28.36
CA LEU A 334 14.56 -6.95 -29.39
C LEU A 334 13.23 -7.44 -28.82
N SER A 335 13.27 -8.24 -27.76
CA SER A 335 12.08 -8.83 -27.14
C SER A 335 11.45 -7.93 -26.05
N GLY A 336 12.23 -7.03 -25.46
CA GLY A 336 11.82 -6.26 -24.29
C GLY A 336 11.81 -7.06 -22.98
N SER A 337 12.25 -8.32 -22.98
CA SER A 337 12.30 -9.16 -21.78
C SER A 337 13.41 -8.74 -20.82
N VAL A 338 13.15 -8.82 -19.52
CA VAL A 338 14.16 -8.61 -18.48
C VAL A 338 15.08 -9.84 -18.41
N THR A 339 16.37 -9.65 -18.70
CA THR A 339 17.40 -10.71 -18.72
C THR A 339 18.34 -10.66 -17.51
N ALA A 340 18.31 -9.58 -16.73
CA ALA A 340 18.93 -9.51 -15.41
C ALA A 340 18.11 -8.62 -14.48
N ALA A 341 18.00 -9.00 -13.21
CA ALA A 341 17.19 -8.31 -12.21
C ALA A 341 17.91 -8.26 -10.84
N PRO A 342 17.44 -7.43 -9.88
CA PRO A 342 18.05 -7.36 -8.55
C PRO A 342 18.06 -8.72 -7.85
N ASN A 343 19.24 -9.13 -7.36
CA ASN A 343 19.38 -10.40 -6.64
C ASN A 343 18.98 -10.23 -5.17
N VAL A 344 17.84 -10.78 -4.75
CA VAL A 344 17.35 -10.75 -3.36
C VAL A 344 18.01 -11.83 -2.48
N GLY A 345 18.68 -12.80 -3.10
CA GLY A 345 19.31 -13.93 -2.43
C GLY A 345 20.49 -13.57 -1.51
N GLN A 346 21.15 -14.62 -1.00
CA GLN A 346 22.23 -14.47 -0.01
C GLN A 346 23.43 -13.64 -0.54
N SER A 347 23.69 -13.75 -1.84
CA SER A 347 24.78 -13.06 -2.53
C SER A 347 24.42 -11.66 -3.04
N GLY A 348 23.18 -11.19 -2.82
CA GLY A 348 22.69 -9.90 -3.30
C GLY A 348 22.20 -9.01 -2.15
N LEU A 349 20.92 -8.62 -2.15
CA LEU A 349 20.36 -7.60 -1.26
C LEU A 349 20.52 -7.87 0.23
N SER A 350 20.60 -9.15 0.63
CA SER A 350 20.87 -9.52 2.02
C SER A 350 22.24 -9.04 2.52
N SER A 351 23.22 -8.94 1.61
CA SER A 351 24.58 -8.44 1.89
C SER A 351 24.79 -7.01 1.39
N PHE A 352 24.12 -6.63 0.29
CA PHE A 352 24.22 -5.33 -0.38
C PHE A 352 22.83 -4.69 -0.49
N PRO A 353 22.27 -4.14 0.60
CA PRO A 353 20.91 -3.63 0.60
C PRO A 353 20.78 -2.44 -0.33
N ASN A 354 19.80 -2.54 -1.24
CA ASN A 354 19.45 -1.51 -2.20
C ASN A 354 18.41 -0.52 -1.66
N TRP A 355 17.91 -0.77 -0.45
CA TRP A 355 16.91 0.03 0.25
C TRP A 355 17.52 0.61 1.52
N PHE A 356 17.70 1.93 1.61
CA PHE A 356 18.46 2.57 2.70
C PHE A 356 18.00 4.01 3.00
N SER A 357 18.29 4.50 4.22
CA SER A 357 18.14 5.93 4.51
C SER A 357 19.33 6.72 3.94
N LEU A 358 19.07 7.71 3.09
CA LEU A 358 20.12 8.57 2.53
C LEU A 358 20.56 9.65 3.53
N ARG A 359 21.66 9.40 4.24
CA ARG A 359 22.17 10.29 5.31
C ARG A 359 23.28 11.23 4.87
N THR A 360 23.79 11.08 3.66
CA THR A 360 24.94 11.82 3.12
C THR A 360 24.56 12.54 1.83
N ALA A 361 25.29 13.61 1.51
CA ALA A 361 25.11 14.37 0.28
C ALA A 361 25.55 13.61 -0.99
N ARG A 362 26.41 12.61 -0.82
CA ARG A 362 26.86 11.70 -1.87
C ARG A 362 26.88 10.29 -1.32
N ARG A 363 26.41 9.31 -2.10
CA ARG A 363 26.51 7.90 -1.76
C ARG A 363 26.81 7.10 -3.02
N GLU A 364 27.88 6.30 -2.94
CA GLU A 364 28.19 5.30 -3.95
C GLU A 364 27.72 3.93 -3.45
N ALA A 365 27.00 3.17 -4.27
CA ALA A 365 26.53 1.84 -3.92
C ALA A 365 26.55 0.92 -5.16
N PRO A 366 27.03 -0.33 -5.07
CA PRO A 366 26.81 -1.28 -6.16
C PRO A 366 25.36 -1.75 -6.19
N LEU A 367 24.83 -2.00 -7.39
CA LEU A 367 23.55 -2.67 -7.59
C LEU A 367 23.84 -4.08 -8.08
N VAL A 368 23.54 -5.07 -7.23
CA VAL A 368 23.83 -6.47 -7.49
C VAL A 368 22.66 -7.11 -8.23
N VAL A 369 22.90 -7.51 -9.48
CA VAL A 369 21.95 -8.23 -10.32
C VAL A 369 22.42 -9.67 -10.56
N PHE A 370 21.56 -10.47 -11.15
CA PHE A 370 21.88 -11.82 -11.62
C PHE A 370 21.16 -12.08 -12.94
N ASP A 371 21.72 -12.94 -13.78
CA ASP A 371 21.06 -13.41 -14.99
C ASP A 371 19.76 -14.15 -14.64
N CYS A 372 18.65 -13.74 -15.25
CA CYS A 372 17.32 -14.24 -14.88
C CYS A 372 16.37 -14.38 -16.07
N GLU A 373 15.33 -15.18 -15.85
CA GLU A 373 14.10 -15.19 -16.64
C GLU A 373 12.97 -14.57 -15.83
N ALA A 374 12.17 -13.72 -16.48
CA ALA A 374 11.01 -13.07 -15.87
C ALA A 374 9.75 -13.91 -16.09
N ILE A 375 8.98 -14.09 -15.02
CA ILE A 375 7.71 -14.83 -15.02
C ILE A 375 6.63 -13.88 -14.49
N ASP A 376 5.69 -13.53 -15.36
CA ASP A 376 4.59 -12.63 -15.03
C ASP A 376 3.41 -13.43 -14.45
N LEU A 377 2.96 -13.04 -13.26
CA LEU A 377 1.79 -13.60 -12.59
C LEU A 377 0.73 -12.51 -12.45
N TYR A 378 -0.46 -12.75 -12.99
CA TYR A 378 -1.60 -11.83 -12.94
C TYR A 378 -2.68 -12.33 -11.98
N ASP A 379 -3.65 -11.46 -11.66
CA ASP A 379 -4.84 -11.79 -10.88
C ASP A 379 -4.56 -12.32 -9.46
N LEU A 380 -3.49 -11.84 -8.81
CA LEU A 380 -3.10 -12.20 -7.44
C LEU A 380 -3.86 -11.41 -6.38
N ALA A 381 -5.19 -11.39 -6.50
CA ALA A 381 -6.09 -10.79 -5.52
C ALA A 381 -6.62 -11.85 -4.55
N ASP A 382 -6.34 -11.70 -3.26
CA ASP A 382 -6.78 -12.61 -2.20
C ASP A 382 -8.31 -12.73 -2.16
N PRO A 383 -8.90 -13.92 -2.35
CA PRO A 383 -10.34 -14.10 -2.33
C PRO A 383 -10.93 -13.91 -0.93
N HIS A 384 -10.17 -13.98 0.16
CA HIS A 384 -10.68 -13.77 1.52
C HIS A 384 -10.86 -12.28 1.84
N ASP A 385 -9.81 -11.50 1.56
CA ASP A 385 -9.70 -10.10 1.98
C ASP A 385 -9.94 -9.11 0.82
N LEU A 386 -10.11 -9.61 -0.41
CA LEU A 386 -10.29 -8.87 -1.67
C LEU A 386 -9.19 -7.81 -1.86
N GLN A 387 -7.94 -8.20 -1.64
CA GLN A 387 -6.77 -7.32 -1.75
C GLN A 387 -5.64 -7.95 -2.55
N PRO A 388 -4.84 -7.16 -3.29
CA PRO A 388 -3.59 -7.62 -3.87
C PRO A 388 -2.64 -8.19 -2.81
N LEU A 389 -1.96 -9.27 -3.17
CA LEU A 389 -0.93 -9.90 -2.36
C LEU A 389 0.43 -9.24 -2.59
N VAL A 390 1.19 -8.99 -1.52
CA VAL A 390 2.37 -8.09 -1.59
C VAL A 390 3.67 -8.65 -1.01
N LEU A 391 3.67 -9.84 -0.40
CA LEU A 391 4.86 -10.40 0.25
C LEU A 391 5.25 -11.76 -0.36
N PRO A 392 6.10 -11.77 -1.40
CA PRO A 392 6.61 -13.01 -2.00
C PRO A 392 7.77 -13.63 -1.22
N GLN A 393 7.74 -14.96 -1.15
CA GLN A 393 8.85 -15.79 -0.72
C GLN A 393 9.07 -16.90 -1.75
N VAL A 394 10.25 -16.91 -2.35
CA VAL A 394 10.66 -17.91 -3.34
C VAL A 394 11.45 -19.00 -2.64
N LEU A 395 11.21 -20.26 -3.01
CA LEU A 395 11.89 -21.43 -2.44
C LEU A 395 12.45 -22.33 -3.55
N ASP A 396 13.62 -22.90 -3.29
CA ASP A 396 14.15 -24.04 -4.03
C ASP A 396 13.35 -25.32 -3.67
N PRO A 397 12.89 -26.12 -4.65
CA PRO A 397 11.99 -27.24 -4.40
C PRO A 397 12.64 -28.47 -3.76
N VAL A 398 13.97 -28.53 -3.70
CA VAL A 398 14.73 -29.63 -3.09
C VAL A 398 15.09 -29.28 -1.65
N ALA A 399 15.59 -28.07 -1.40
CA ALA A 399 16.01 -27.62 -0.08
C ALA A 399 14.86 -27.03 0.76
N ASP A 400 13.73 -26.64 0.14
CA ASP A 400 12.65 -25.86 0.77
C ASP A 400 13.18 -24.61 1.49
N ALA A 401 14.21 -24.00 0.89
CA ALA A 401 14.90 -22.81 1.39
C ALA A 401 15.00 -21.76 0.26
N PRO A 402 15.18 -20.47 0.57
CA PRO A 402 15.37 -19.45 -0.44
C PRO A 402 16.50 -19.81 -1.42
N PRO A 403 16.30 -19.70 -2.75
CA PRO A 403 17.35 -19.93 -3.73
C PRO A 403 18.54 -19.00 -3.52
N LYS A 404 19.71 -19.41 -4.05
CA LYS A 404 20.93 -18.59 -3.99
C LYS A 404 20.75 -17.23 -4.68
N SER A 405 20.08 -17.24 -5.83
CA SER A 405 19.75 -16.06 -6.62
C SER A 405 18.29 -16.13 -7.04
N TYR A 406 17.55 -15.07 -6.74
CA TYR A 406 16.16 -14.87 -7.14
C TYR A 406 15.81 -13.40 -6.96
N GLY A 407 14.72 -12.96 -7.58
CA GLY A 407 14.14 -11.64 -7.37
C GLY A 407 12.63 -11.69 -7.50
N ALA A 408 11.94 -10.68 -6.98
CA ALA A 408 10.52 -10.50 -7.21
C ALA A 408 10.21 -9.01 -7.22
N TYR A 409 9.39 -8.58 -8.16
CA TYR A 409 8.86 -7.22 -8.20
C TYR A 409 7.34 -7.26 -7.99
N VAL A 410 6.90 -6.47 -7.02
CA VAL A 410 5.49 -6.18 -6.78
C VAL A 410 5.34 -4.67 -6.82
N ALA A 411 4.34 -4.19 -7.56
CA ALA A 411 4.03 -2.78 -7.59
C ALA A 411 3.70 -2.30 -6.16
N TRP A 412 4.48 -1.34 -5.67
CA TRP A 412 4.24 -0.80 -4.34
C TRP A 412 3.01 0.10 -4.37
N HIS A 413 2.00 -0.25 -3.58
CA HIS A 413 0.75 0.51 -3.48
C HIS A 413 0.79 1.38 -2.22
N ASP A 414 0.53 2.69 -2.35
CA ASP A 414 0.22 3.55 -1.19
C ASP A 414 -1.23 3.26 -0.76
N PRO A 415 -1.44 2.52 0.35
CA PRO A 415 -2.75 2.03 0.75
C PRO A 415 -3.72 3.13 1.18
N ARG A 416 -3.26 4.38 1.25
CA ARG A 416 -4.04 5.47 1.79
C ARG A 416 -5.06 6.01 0.79
N LEU A 417 -4.81 5.96 -0.53
CA LEU A 417 -5.60 6.79 -1.46
C LEU A 417 -5.67 6.31 -2.94
N ASN A 418 -5.87 5.01 -3.24
CA ASN A 418 -6.19 4.60 -4.61
C ASN A 418 -6.88 3.22 -4.67
N SER A 419 -7.94 3.09 -5.48
CA SER A 419 -8.53 1.78 -5.80
C SER A 419 -7.81 1.05 -6.95
N GLU A 420 -7.00 1.74 -7.74
CA GLU A 420 -6.18 1.16 -8.81
C GLU A 420 -4.88 0.53 -8.26
N ALA A 421 -5.01 -0.46 -7.37
CA ALA A 421 -3.87 -1.25 -6.92
C ALA A 421 -3.61 -2.39 -7.93
N GLU A 422 -2.38 -2.50 -8.42
CA GLU A 422 -1.98 -3.60 -9.29
C GLU A 422 -1.94 -4.93 -8.52
N ASP A 423 -2.54 -5.97 -9.08
CA ASP A 423 -2.61 -7.33 -8.55
C ASP A 423 -1.70 -8.30 -9.34
N SER A 424 -0.58 -7.78 -9.85
CA SER A 424 0.42 -8.55 -10.59
C SER A 424 1.76 -8.65 -9.85
N LEU A 425 2.50 -9.71 -10.16
CA LEU A 425 3.84 -9.98 -9.63
C LEU A 425 4.74 -10.47 -10.76
N VAL A 426 5.95 -9.92 -10.83
CA VAL A 426 7.01 -10.43 -11.71
C VAL A 426 8.01 -11.18 -10.86
N LEU A 427 8.17 -12.48 -11.13
CA LEU A 427 9.15 -13.33 -10.47
C LEU A 427 10.40 -13.45 -11.36
N PHE A 428 11.57 -13.24 -10.77
CA PHE A 428 12.86 -13.42 -11.45
C PHE A 428 13.57 -14.64 -10.87
N VAL A 429 13.86 -15.62 -11.72
CA VAL A 429 14.57 -16.85 -11.33
C VAL A 429 15.74 -17.10 -12.26
N ALA A 430 16.75 -17.83 -11.79
CA ALA A 430 17.87 -18.20 -12.64
C ALA A 430 17.38 -19.08 -13.81
N PRO A 431 17.94 -18.94 -15.02
CA PRO A 431 17.57 -19.76 -16.16
C PRO A 431 17.65 -21.26 -15.85
N SER A 432 16.70 -22.03 -16.39
CA SER A 432 16.56 -23.49 -16.19
C SER A 432 16.44 -23.94 -14.72
N SER A 433 16.19 -23.02 -13.77
CA SER A 433 16.03 -23.35 -12.35
C SER A 433 14.59 -23.70 -12.00
N ARG A 434 14.41 -24.55 -10.99
CA ARG A 434 13.08 -24.86 -10.45
C ARG A 434 12.79 -24.01 -9.23
N TRP A 435 11.54 -23.62 -9.07
CA TRP A 435 11.12 -22.74 -7.98
C TRP A 435 9.75 -23.10 -7.41
N LYS A 436 9.51 -22.69 -6.18
CA LYS A 436 8.19 -22.62 -5.55
C LYS A 436 7.97 -21.17 -5.10
N LEU A 437 6.73 -20.71 -5.08
CA LEU A 437 6.36 -19.38 -4.64
C LEU A 437 5.32 -19.46 -3.53
N LEU A 438 5.58 -18.74 -2.44
CA LEU A 438 4.64 -18.48 -1.37
C LEU A 438 4.31 -16.99 -1.37
N LEU A 439 3.03 -16.63 -1.30
CA LEU A 439 2.61 -15.25 -1.08
C LEU A 439 1.88 -15.13 0.24
N TYR A 440 2.27 -14.11 1.01
CA TYR A 440 1.69 -13.84 2.30
C TYR A 440 0.84 -12.57 2.27
N SER A 441 -0.20 -12.55 3.12
CA SER A 441 -0.94 -11.34 3.43
C SER A 441 -0.04 -10.34 4.18
N LYS A 442 -0.47 -9.08 4.29
CA LYS A 442 0.21 -8.08 5.13
C LYS A 442 0.29 -8.48 6.61
N THR A 443 -0.59 -9.38 7.07
CA THR A 443 -0.59 -9.92 8.43
C THR A 443 0.31 -11.16 8.60
N GLY A 444 0.99 -11.60 7.54
CA GLY A 444 1.90 -12.74 7.56
C GLY A 444 1.23 -14.10 7.40
N GLU A 445 -0.04 -14.15 6.98
CA GLU A 445 -0.74 -15.40 6.71
C GLU A 445 -0.45 -15.88 5.29
N LEU A 446 -0.20 -17.18 5.11
CA LEU A 446 0.00 -17.75 3.78
C LEU A 446 -1.30 -17.70 2.97
N ARG A 447 -1.25 -17.06 1.80
CA ARG A 447 -2.41 -16.85 0.91
C ARG A 447 -2.26 -17.54 -0.44
N VAL A 448 -1.05 -17.67 -0.97
CA VAL A 448 -0.80 -18.43 -2.21
C VAL A 448 0.32 -19.43 -1.97
N LEU A 449 0.12 -20.64 -2.49
CA LEU A 449 1.10 -21.71 -2.54
C LEU A 449 1.21 -22.18 -3.98
N LEU A 450 2.32 -21.87 -4.64
CA LEU A 450 2.68 -22.43 -5.95
C LEU A 450 3.89 -23.36 -5.74
N SER A 451 3.63 -24.65 -5.67
CA SER A 451 4.60 -25.71 -5.42
C SER A 451 4.59 -26.82 -6.47
N ASN A 452 3.58 -26.88 -7.34
CA ASN A 452 3.35 -27.97 -8.29
C ASN A 452 3.24 -29.31 -7.53
N ALA A 453 2.26 -29.36 -6.61
CA ALA A 453 2.00 -30.49 -5.74
C ALA A 453 1.32 -31.63 -6.50
N THR A 454 1.71 -32.86 -6.17
CA THR A 454 1.05 -34.07 -6.67
C THR A 454 0.73 -34.98 -5.48
N SER A 455 -0.23 -35.90 -5.64
CA SER A 455 -0.53 -36.90 -4.60
C SER A 455 0.70 -37.68 -4.15
N SER A 456 1.63 -37.98 -5.08
CA SER A 456 2.90 -38.65 -4.80
C SER A 456 3.93 -37.78 -4.05
N LYS A 457 3.90 -36.46 -4.27
CA LYS A 457 4.81 -35.51 -3.63
C LYS A 457 4.01 -34.26 -3.19
N PRO A 458 3.33 -34.34 -2.02
CA PRO A 458 2.44 -33.27 -1.55
C PRO A 458 3.16 -31.93 -1.27
N HIS A 459 4.47 -31.97 -1.03
CA HIS A 459 5.31 -30.77 -0.85
C HIS A 459 5.71 -30.10 -2.18
N GLY A 460 5.34 -30.68 -3.32
CA GLY A 460 5.60 -30.09 -4.63
C GLY A 460 6.95 -30.42 -5.25
N ARG A 461 6.99 -30.40 -6.58
CA ARG A 461 8.21 -30.58 -7.40
C ARG A 461 8.82 -29.24 -7.84
N GLY A 462 8.13 -28.12 -7.62
CA GLY A 462 8.46 -26.81 -8.17
C GLY A 462 8.08 -26.69 -9.65
N PHE A 463 8.01 -25.46 -10.12
CA PHE A 463 7.84 -25.08 -11.52
C PHE A 463 9.20 -24.88 -12.17
N ALA A 464 9.32 -25.14 -13.47
CA ALA A 464 10.49 -24.85 -14.30
C ALA A 464 10.09 -23.85 -15.39
N THR A 465 11.03 -23.05 -15.87
CA THR A 465 10.83 -22.06 -16.93
C THR A 465 10.97 -22.67 -18.33
N GLU A 466 11.97 -23.52 -18.52
CA GLU A 466 12.15 -24.34 -19.72
C GLU A 466 11.52 -25.71 -19.49
N ASP A 467 10.41 -25.99 -20.17
CA ASP A 467 10.09 -27.28 -20.78
C ASP A 467 8.62 -27.32 -21.22
N GLY A 468 8.35 -28.08 -22.29
CA GLY A 468 7.01 -28.45 -22.80
C GLY A 468 6.19 -29.32 -21.83
N ASP A 469 6.29 -29.05 -20.53
CA ASP A 469 5.50 -29.61 -19.44
C ASP A 469 4.29 -28.69 -19.20
N HIS A 470 3.13 -29.26 -18.89
CA HIS A 470 1.84 -28.56 -18.73
C HIS A 470 1.82 -27.48 -17.61
N SER A 471 2.96 -27.20 -16.98
CA SER A 471 3.23 -26.09 -16.06
C SER A 471 3.13 -24.70 -16.67
N ALA A 472 3.46 -24.51 -17.95
CA ALA A 472 3.27 -23.21 -18.61
C ALA A 472 1.78 -22.85 -18.75
N SER A 473 0.92 -23.85 -19.01
CA SER A 473 -0.54 -23.71 -19.01
C SER A 473 -1.14 -23.51 -17.61
N LEU A 474 -0.43 -23.82 -16.53
CA LEU A 474 -0.85 -23.56 -15.14
C LEU A 474 -0.59 -22.11 -14.70
N LEU A 475 0.32 -21.39 -15.38
CA LEU A 475 0.54 -19.96 -15.18
C LEU A 475 -0.55 -19.10 -15.87
N LEU A 476 -1.36 -19.70 -16.75
CA LEU A 476 -2.54 -19.03 -17.32
C LEU A 476 -3.58 -18.66 -16.24
N SER A 477 -3.60 -19.33 -15.09
CA SER A 477 -4.42 -18.94 -13.94
C SER A 477 -3.72 -19.31 -12.61
N PRO A 478 -2.94 -18.38 -12.01
CA PRO A 478 -2.29 -18.59 -10.71
C PRO A 478 -3.27 -19.00 -9.60
N SER A 479 -4.51 -18.50 -9.67
CA SER A 479 -5.60 -18.85 -8.75
C SER A 479 -5.94 -20.35 -8.77
N LEU A 480 -6.02 -20.96 -9.96
CA LEU A 480 -6.28 -22.39 -10.08
C LEU A 480 -5.09 -23.24 -9.61
N ALA A 481 -3.88 -22.83 -9.96
CA ALA A 481 -2.66 -23.48 -9.50
C ALA A 481 -2.56 -23.47 -7.97
N ALA A 482 -2.81 -22.31 -7.34
CA ALA A 482 -2.83 -22.14 -5.90
C ALA A 482 -3.90 -23.03 -5.23
N ALA A 483 -5.11 -23.07 -5.79
CA ALA A 483 -6.19 -23.91 -5.28
C ALA A 483 -5.81 -25.40 -5.31
N ARG A 484 -5.23 -25.88 -6.42
CA ARG A 484 -4.80 -27.27 -6.59
C ARG A 484 -3.69 -27.66 -5.60
N ASP A 485 -2.73 -26.77 -5.40
CA ASP A 485 -1.60 -27.03 -4.51
C ASP A 485 -2.01 -27.04 -3.04
N PHE A 486 -2.82 -26.07 -2.60
CA PHE A 486 -3.40 -26.11 -1.27
C PHE A 486 -4.26 -27.36 -1.06
N TRP A 487 -5.13 -27.67 -2.02
CA TRP A 487 -6.00 -28.83 -1.93
C TRP A 487 -5.20 -30.12 -1.80
N THR A 488 -4.18 -30.32 -2.63
CA THR A 488 -3.34 -31.53 -2.62
C THR A 488 -2.57 -31.69 -1.31
N LEU A 489 -1.98 -30.60 -0.81
CA LEU A 489 -1.28 -30.61 0.47
C LEU A 489 -2.23 -30.90 1.64
N ASN A 490 -3.39 -30.25 1.65
CA ASN A 490 -4.41 -30.44 2.69
C ASN A 490 -4.96 -31.87 2.64
N GLN A 491 -5.21 -32.42 1.46
CA GLN A 491 -5.76 -33.76 1.27
C GLN A 491 -4.84 -34.83 1.88
N SER A 492 -3.54 -34.76 1.59
CA SER A 492 -2.55 -35.70 2.14
C SER A 492 -2.51 -35.67 3.68
N ARG A 493 -2.64 -34.47 4.28
CA ARG A 493 -2.70 -34.29 5.74
C ARG A 493 -4.02 -34.81 6.31
N ILE A 494 -5.14 -34.50 5.67
CA ILE A 494 -6.47 -34.96 6.09
C ILE A 494 -6.53 -36.48 6.09
N GLU A 495 -6.04 -37.15 5.06
CA GLU A 495 -5.99 -38.62 4.98
C GLU A 495 -5.15 -39.23 6.12
N THR A 496 -4.06 -38.56 6.50
CA THR A 496 -3.23 -38.96 7.64
C THR A 496 -3.98 -38.79 8.97
N PHE A 497 -4.63 -37.64 9.18
CA PHE A 497 -5.36 -37.34 10.43
C PHE A 497 -6.67 -38.12 10.56
N ALA A 498 -7.31 -38.48 9.45
CA ALA A 498 -8.53 -39.26 9.41
C ALA A 498 -8.33 -40.66 10.02
N LYS A 499 -7.15 -41.28 9.82
CA LYS A 499 -6.78 -42.56 10.45
C LYS A 499 -6.87 -42.52 11.98
N TYR A 500 -6.63 -41.35 12.58
CA TYR A 500 -6.63 -41.13 14.03
C TYR A 500 -7.86 -40.35 14.53
N ARG A 501 -8.87 -40.11 13.67
CA ARG A 501 -10.09 -39.34 13.99
C ARG A 501 -9.82 -37.94 14.56
N MET A 502 -8.75 -37.29 14.10
CA MET A 502 -8.33 -35.95 14.55
C MET A 502 -8.84 -34.81 13.67
N ILE A 503 -9.77 -35.09 12.74
CA ILE A 503 -10.30 -34.10 11.80
C ILE A 503 -11.83 -34.03 11.86
N SER A 504 -12.37 -32.81 11.81
CA SER A 504 -13.81 -32.58 11.82
C SER A 504 -14.44 -32.97 10.48
N PRO A 505 -15.65 -33.56 10.46
CA PRO A 505 -16.42 -33.79 9.23
C PRO A 505 -16.66 -32.52 8.41
N SER A 506 -16.83 -31.36 9.05
CA SER A 506 -17.05 -30.08 8.34
C SER A 506 -15.85 -29.65 7.49
N VAL A 507 -14.63 -29.92 7.95
CA VAL A 507 -13.40 -29.65 7.20
C VAL A 507 -13.30 -30.56 5.99
N VAL A 508 -13.69 -31.83 6.13
CA VAL A 508 -13.72 -32.81 5.02
C VAL A 508 -14.77 -32.39 3.98
N ALA A 509 -15.93 -31.89 4.40
CA ALA A 509 -16.95 -31.38 3.48
C ALA A 509 -16.45 -30.16 2.68
N LEU A 510 -15.80 -29.19 3.34
CA LEU A 510 -15.19 -28.03 2.64
C LEU A 510 -14.11 -28.46 1.65
N GLN A 511 -13.29 -29.46 2.01
CA GLN A 511 -12.26 -30.02 1.13
C GLN A 511 -12.86 -30.69 -0.12
N GLN A 512 -14.02 -31.35 0.01
CA GLN A 512 -14.75 -31.93 -1.13
C GLN A 512 -15.38 -30.85 -2.01
N GLN A 513 -15.97 -29.80 -1.42
CA GLN A 513 -16.49 -28.65 -2.17
C GLN A 513 -15.38 -27.95 -2.97
N ALA A 514 -14.20 -27.76 -2.36
CA ALA A 514 -13.04 -27.22 -3.04
C ALA A 514 -12.64 -28.08 -4.25
N LYS A 515 -12.67 -29.42 -4.12
CA LYS A 515 -12.39 -30.32 -5.25
C LYS A 515 -13.38 -30.14 -6.40
N GLY A 516 -14.68 -30.06 -6.08
CA GLY A 516 -15.71 -29.81 -7.09
C GLY A 516 -15.47 -28.52 -7.87
N SER A 517 -15.13 -27.43 -7.17
CA SER A 517 -14.81 -26.15 -7.82
C SER A 517 -13.51 -26.19 -8.65
N ILE A 518 -12.49 -26.96 -8.22
CA ILE A 518 -11.27 -27.18 -9.02
C ILE A 518 -11.60 -27.89 -10.34
N ASP A 519 -12.48 -28.89 -10.30
CA ASP A 519 -12.85 -29.67 -11.48
C ASP A 519 -13.69 -28.84 -12.45
N LEU A 520 -14.62 -28.04 -11.95
CA LEU A 520 -15.38 -27.08 -12.76
C LEU A 520 -14.49 -26.01 -13.40
N ALA A 521 -13.52 -25.48 -12.66
CA ALA A 521 -12.55 -24.53 -13.19
C ALA A 521 -11.71 -25.17 -14.31
N ALA A 522 -11.21 -26.39 -14.07
CA ALA A 522 -10.42 -27.13 -15.04
C ALA A 522 -11.18 -27.40 -16.34
N ALA A 523 -12.46 -27.79 -16.23
CA ALA A 523 -13.33 -28.02 -17.37
C ALA A 523 -13.58 -26.72 -18.15
N ALA A 524 -13.92 -25.62 -17.47
CA ALA A 524 -14.16 -24.33 -18.12
C ALA A 524 -12.93 -23.80 -18.88
N PHE A 525 -11.72 -23.93 -18.33
CA PHE A 525 -10.50 -23.58 -19.06
C PHE A 525 -10.25 -24.49 -20.26
N ALA A 526 -10.55 -25.78 -20.15
CA ALA A 526 -10.43 -26.72 -21.26
C ALA A 526 -11.45 -26.43 -22.39
N ASP A 527 -12.63 -25.93 -22.02
CA ASP A 527 -13.71 -25.54 -22.93
C ASP A 527 -13.51 -24.13 -23.52
N GLY A 528 -12.47 -23.40 -23.11
CA GLY A 528 -12.17 -22.05 -23.60
C GLY A 528 -13.05 -20.94 -23.01
N ASP A 529 -13.66 -21.17 -21.84
CA ASP A 529 -14.41 -20.17 -21.06
C ASP A 529 -13.59 -19.68 -19.84
N PRO A 530 -12.68 -18.70 -20.03
CA PRO A 530 -11.84 -18.20 -18.95
C PRO A 530 -12.63 -17.48 -17.86
N GLN A 531 -13.78 -16.87 -18.17
CA GLN A 531 -14.59 -16.16 -17.17
C GLN A 531 -15.17 -17.13 -16.14
N SER A 532 -15.78 -18.24 -16.60
CA SER A 532 -16.23 -19.29 -15.70
C SER A 532 -15.06 -19.99 -15.02
N GLY A 533 -13.94 -20.19 -15.74
CA GLY A 533 -12.70 -20.77 -15.22
C GLY A 533 -12.17 -20.00 -14.01
N ASP A 534 -11.93 -18.70 -14.15
CA ASP A 534 -11.42 -17.83 -13.09
C ASP A 534 -12.40 -17.68 -11.93
N ARG A 535 -13.71 -17.62 -12.24
CA ARG A 535 -14.76 -17.63 -11.22
C ARG A 535 -14.59 -18.86 -10.35
N HIS A 536 -14.63 -20.07 -10.91
CA HIS A 536 -14.53 -21.32 -10.15
C HIS A 536 -13.17 -21.51 -9.48
N ALA A 537 -12.07 -21.08 -10.12
CA ALA A 537 -10.73 -21.10 -9.54
C ALA A 537 -10.65 -20.24 -8.28
N SER A 538 -11.21 -19.02 -8.31
CA SER A 538 -11.29 -18.14 -7.14
C SER A 538 -12.14 -18.75 -6.01
N GLN A 539 -13.24 -19.43 -6.34
CA GLN A 539 -14.04 -20.15 -5.32
C GLN A 539 -13.24 -21.27 -4.67
N ALA A 540 -12.58 -22.10 -5.50
CA ALA A 540 -11.76 -23.22 -5.05
C ALA A 540 -10.61 -22.75 -4.16
N TRP A 541 -9.95 -21.65 -4.54
CA TRP A 541 -8.88 -21.05 -3.78
C TRP A 541 -9.36 -20.54 -2.42
N GLY A 542 -10.46 -19.78 -2.39
CA GLY A 542 -11.07 -19.30 -1.14
C GLY A 542 -11.49 -20.41 -0.18
N LEU A 543 -12.06 -21.51 -0.69
CA LEU A 543 -12.40 -22.69 0.12
C LEU A 543 -11.14 -23.39 0.67
N SER A 544 -10.13 -23.56 -0.18
CA SER A 544 -8.86 -24.20 0.21
C SER A 544 -8.12 -23.41 1.29
N LEU A 545 -8.18 -22.07 1.22
CA LEU A 545 -7.66 -21.16 2.25
C LEU A 545 -8.41 -21.24 3.57
N ARG A 546 -9.68 -21.64 3.57
CA ARG A 546 -10.43 -21.88 4.81
C ARG A 546 -10.01 -23.18 5.48
N VAL A 547 -9.74 -24.22 4.70
CA VAL A 547 -9.33 -25.55 5.17
C VAL A 547 -7.90 -25.54 5.72
N HIS A 548 -6.98 -24.87 5.01
CA HIS A 548 -5.55 -24.92 5.29
C HIS A 548 -5.15 -24.60 6.75
N PRO A 549 -5.55 -23.44 7.35
CA PRO A 549 -5.14 -23.09 8.71
C PRO A 549 -5.70 -24.05 9.76
N VAL A 550 -6.88 -24.64 9.52
CA VAL A 550 -7.47 -25.63 10.45
C VAL A 550 -6.64 -26.92 10.43
N VAL A 551 -6.31 -27.43 9.24
CA VAL A 551 -5.48 -28.63 9.07
C VAL A 551 -4.06 -28.41 9.61
N GLN A 552 -3.47 -27.22 9.37
CA GLN A 552 -2.17 -26.87 9.93
C GLN A 552 -2.22 -26.69 11.45
N GLY A 553 -3.31 -26.14 12.00
CA GLY A 553 -3.55 -26.04 13.43
C GLY A 553 -3.53 -27.41 14.11
N VAL A 554 -4.19 -28.43 13.52
CA VAL A 554 -4.13 -29.81 14.01
C VAL A 554 -2.68 -30.33 14.02
N ALA A 555 -1.92 -30.13 12.95
CA ALA A 555 -0.51 -30.54 12.89
C ALA A 555 0.33 -29.86 13.99
N ASN A 556 0.17 -28.54 14.16
CA ASN A 556 0.89 -27.77 15.17
C ASN A 556 0.50 -28.18 16.60
N ASN A 557 -0.77 -28.51 16.85
CA ASN A 557 -1.25 -29.02 18.13
C ASN A 557 -0.62 -30.37 18.47
N VAL A 558 -0.45 -31.25 17.48
CA VAL A 558 0.24 -32.54 17.67
C VAL A 558 1.70 -32.31 18.06
N VAL A 559 2.43 -31.44 17.35
CA VAL A 559 3.83 -31.10 17.66
C VAL A 559 3.95 -30.48 19.05
N SER A 560 3.09 -29.51 19.36
CA SER A 560 3.08 -28.82 20.66
C SER A 560 2.72 -29.77 21.80
N GLY A 561 1.81 -30.70 21.56
CA GLY A 561 1.47 -31.78 22.49
C GLY A 561 2.67 -32.67 22.80
N VAL A 562 3.45 -33.07 21.79
CA VAL A 562 4.68 -33.85 21.99
C VAL A 562 5.69 -33.09 22.85
N VAL A 563 5.93 -31.80 22.57
CA VAL A 563 6.83 -30.96 23.38
C VAL A 563 6.33 -30.82 24.81
N TYR A 564 5.02 -30.62 25.00
CA TYR A 564 4.41 -30.55 26.32
C TYR A 564 4.59 -31.85 27.11
N TYR A 565 4.42 -33.02 26.48
CA TYR A 565 4.70 -34.31 27.11
C TYR A 565 6.18 -34.44 27.51
N LEU A 566 7.13 -34.01 26.67
CA LEU A 566 8.55 -34.01 27.01
C LEU A 566 8.86 -33.11 28.22
N ILE A 567 8.25 -31.93 28.31
CA ILE A 567 8.37 -31.04 29.47
C ILE A 567 7.82 -31.72 30.73
N LEU A 568 6.65 -32.36 30.66
CA LEU A 568 6.03 -33.06 31.79
C LEU A 568 6.83 -34.29 32.23
N LEU A 569 7.52 -34.95 31.30
CA LEU A 569 8.37 -36.11 31.58
C LEU A 569 9.59 -35.75 32.44
N LEU A 570 10.11 -34.51 32.38
CA LEU A 570 11.24 -34.08 33.22
C LEU A 570 10.94 -34.18 34.72
N PRO A 571 9.93 -33.47 35.29
CA PRO A 571 9.59 -33.60 36.70
C PRO A 571 9.07 -35.00 37.02
N PHE A 572 8.30 -35.63 36.12
CA PHE A 572 7.84 -37.00 36.32
C PHE A 572 9.01 -37.98 36.54
N SER A 573 10.03 -37.93 35.69
CA SER A 573 11.19 -38.83 35.78
C SER A 573 11.95 -38.66 37.09
N PHE A 574 12.10 -37.42 37.55
CA PHE A 574 12.70 -37.09 38.84
C PHE A 574 11.86 -37.60 40.01
N PHE A 575 10.53 -37.39 39.99
CA PHE A 575 9.65 -37.85 41.06
C PHE A 575 9.47 -39.37 41.07
N ALA A 576 9.43 -40.00 39.90
CA ALA A 576 9.38 -41.44 39.74
C ALA A 576 10.65 -42.10 40.29
N GLU A 577 11.83 -41.52 40.05
CA GLU A 577 13.08 -41.98 40.68
C GLU A 577 12.96 -41.93 42.21
N ARG A 578 12.48 -40.81 42.76
CA ARG A 578 12.32 -40.61 44.20
C ARG A 578 11.31 -41.59 44.82
N LEU A 579 10.22 -41.89 44.11
CA LEU A 579 9.16 -42.79 44.57
C LEU A 579 9.59 -44.27 44.50
N LEU A 580 10.23 -44.69 43.39
CA LEU A 580 10.56 -46.10 43.11
C LEU A 580 11.88 -46.55 43.75
N PHE A 581 12.95 -45.76 43.64
CA PHE A 581 14.30 -46.14 44.08
C PHE A 581 14.75 -45.30 45.29
N GLY A 582 14.63 -43.98 45.20
CA GLY A 582 15.06 -43.03 46.23
C GLY A 582 16.55 -43.12 46.54
N SER A 583 17.41 -42.98 45.51
CA SER A 583 18.85 -43.00 45.66
C SER A 583 19.35 -41.81 46.49
N ARG A 584 20.29 -42.06 47.40
CA ARG A 584 21.01 -41.03 48.18
C ARG A 584 22.26 -40.51 47.47
N VAL A 585 22.73 -41.21 46.43
CA VAL A 585 23.88 -40.82 45.63
C VAL A 585 23.41 -39.99 44.43
N PHE A 586 23.83 -38.73 44.36
CA PHE A 586 23.42 -37.77 43.33
C PHE A 586 23.68 -38.27 41.90
N ALA A 587 24.84 -38.87 41.64
CA ALA A 587 25.17 -39.42 40.33
C ALA A 587 24.21 -40.55 39.92
N ARG A 588 23.88 -41.47 40.85
CA ARG A 588 22.90 -42.54 40.60
C ARG A 588 21.49 -42.00 40.44
N GLN A 589 21.16 -40.91 41.15
CA GLN A 589 19.86 -40.26 41.06
C GLN A 589 19.63 -39.66 39.66
N ILE A 590 20.62 -38.93 39.13
CA ILE A 590 20.57 -38.39 37.77
C ILE A 590 20.48 -39.54 36.77
N LEU A 591 21.35 -40.54 36.88
CA LEU A 591 21.37 -41.67 35.95
C LEU A 591 20.02 -42.41 35.90
N LEU A 592 19.43 -42.71 37.07
CA LEU A 592 18.12 -43.38 37.16
C LEU A 592 16.98 -42.49 36.66
N SER A 593 16.99 -41.19 36.97
CA SER A 593 16.00 -40.24 36.45
C SER A 593 16.08 -40.14 34.92
N THR A 594 17.27 -40.04 34.36
CA THR A 594 17.50 -40.06 32.90
C THR A 594 17.06 -41.38 32.28
N ALA A 595 17.34 -42.52 32.92
CA ALA A 595 16.89 -43.82 32.44
C ALA A 595 15.36 -43.93 32.44
N ILE A 596 14.68 -43.45 33.49
CA ILE A 596 13.21 -43.38 33.54
C ILE A 596 12.66 -42.44 32.47
N PHE A 597 13.29 -41.28 32.26
CA PHE A 597 12.90 -40.35 31.21
C PHE A 597 12.99 -40.99 29.82
N VAL A 598 14.11 -41.64 29.49
CA VAL A 598 14.29 -42.32 28.20
C VAL A 598 13.32 -43.49 28.04
N ALA A 599 13.11 -44.29 29.08
CA ALA A 599 12.16 -45.40 29.03
C ALA A 599 10.72 -44.91 28.84
N ALA A 600 10.31 -43.85 29.56
CA ALA A 600 8.98 -43.25 29.42
C ALA A 600 8.80 -42.58 28.05
N PHE A 601 9.84 -41.93 27.53
CA PHE A 601 9.86 -41.41 26.16
C PHE A 601 9.67 -42.51 25.13
N LEU A 602 10.42 -43.62 25.23
CA LEU A 602 10.26 -44.77 24.33
C LEU A 602 8.86 -45.37 24.43
N ALA A 603 8.31 -45.49 25.65
CA ALA A 603 6.94 -45.95 25.84
C ALA A 603 5.93 -45.03 25.14
N LEU A 604 6.02 -43.71 25.31
CA LEU A 604 5.16 -42.75 24.62
C LEU A 604 5.37 -42.77 23.10
N ARG A 605 6.60 -42.96 22.62
CA ARG A 605 6.94 -43.03 21.19
C ARG A 605 6.19 -44.15 20.46
N PHE A 606 5.95 -45.28 21.13
CA PHE A 606 5.26 -46.44 20.56
C PHE A 606 3.77 -46.49 20.91
N LEU A 607 3.36 -45.96 22.07
CA LEU A 607 1.97 -46.04 22.52
C LEU A 607 1.12 -44.84 22.11
N HIS A 608 1.73 -43.66 21.91
CA HIS A 608 0.99 -42.42 21.68
C HIS A 608 0.98 -42.03 20.18
N PRO A 609 -0.19 -41.96 19.52
CA PRO A 609 -0.30 -41.69 18.07
C PRO A 609 0.37 -40.41 17.59
N ALA A 610 0.45 -39.38 18.44
CA ALA A 610 1.11 -38.11 18.08
C ALA A 610 2.55 -38.29 17.56
N PHE A 611 3.29 -39.30 18.04
CA PHE A 611 4.66 -39.52 17.57
C PHE A 611 4.76 -40.19 16.20
N GLU A 612 3.69 -40.82 15.71
CA GLU A 612 3.61 -41.33 14.33
C GLU A 612 3.21 -40.24 13.34
N ILE A 613 2.38 -39.29 13.78
CA ILE A 613 1.86 -38.19 12.97
C ILE A 613 2.94 -37.14 12.69
N VAL A 614 3.84 -36.90 13.64
CA VAL A 614 4.98 -36.01 13.45
C VAL A 614 5.95 -36.61 12.45
N SER A 615 6.30 -35.85 11.42
CA SER A 615 7.20 -36.29 10.34
C SER A 615 8.62 -36.65 10.82
N ASN A 616 9.12 -36.02 11.90
CA ASN A 616 10.41 -36.36 12.50
C ASN A 616 10.41 -36.21 14.04
N PRO A 617 9.88 -37.19 14.79
CA PRO A 617 9.77 -37.11 16.25
C PRO A 617 11.13 -37.13 16.96
N THR A 618 12.13 -37.74 16.33
CA THR A 618 13.52 -37.76 16.81
C THR A 618 14.13 -36.35 16.83
N MET A 619 13.84 -35.52 15.83
CA MET A 619 14.29 -34.13 15.81
C MET A 619 13.70 -33.32 16.96
N ILE A 620 12.42 -33.51 17.29
CA ILE A 620 11.80 -32.85 18.45
C ILE A 620 12.52 -33.25 19.74
N PHE A 621 12.80 -34.54 19.91
CA PHE A 621 13.53 -35.03 21.07
C PHE A 621 14.94 -34.43 21.18
N VAL A 622 15.71 -34.44 20.08
CA VAL A 622 17.06 -33.86 20.04
C VAL A 622 17.02 -32.36 20.35
N ALA A 623 16.12 -31.61 19.71
CA ALA A 623 15.93 -30.18 19.95
C ALA A 623 15.56 -29.90 21.42
N PHE A 624 14.70 -30.73 22.01
CA PHE A 624 14.33 -30.62 23.42
C PHE A 624 15.50 -30.87 24.37
N VAL A 625 16.32 -31.89 24.11
CA VAL A 625 17.52 -32.20 24.89
C VAL A 625 18.55 -31.06 24.77
N MET A 626 18.79 -30.57 23.56
CA MET A 626 19.68 -29.42 23.33
C MET A 626 19.17 -28.17 24.06
N GLY A 627 17.88 -27.88 23.98
CA GLY A 627 17.24 -26.76 24.68
C GLY A 627 17.35 -26.89 26.20
N SER A 628 17.07 -28.08 26.74
CA SER A 628 17.19 -28.37 28.18
C SER A 628 18.63 -28.23 28.67
N LEU A 629 19.61 -28.72 27.90
CA LEU A 629 21.03 -28.56 28.22
C LEU A 629 21.46 -27.09 28.16
N SER A 630 20.95 -26.34 27.19
CA SER A 630 21.22 -24.90 27.07
C SER A 630 20.67 -24.11 28.26
N VAL A 631 19.46 -24.44 28.74
CA VAL A 631 18.90 -23.85 29.96
C VAL A 631 19.74 -24.20 31.19
N LEU A 632 20.18 -25.46 31.31
CA LEU A 632 21.05 -25.89 32.41
C LEU A 632 22.37 -25.12 32.42
N VAL A 633 23.07 -25.05 31.27
CA VAL A 633 24.32 -24.31 31.12
C VAL A 633 24.11 -22.82 31.37
N GLY A 634 23.06 -22.23 30.81
CA GLY A 634 22.69 -20.83 31.06
C GLY A 634 22.44 -20.55 32.53
N SER A 635 21.72 -21.43 33.24
CA SER A 635 21.48 -21.30 34.68
C SER A 635 22.78 -21.38 35.48
N PHE A 636 23.72 -22.23 35.08
CA PHE A 636 25.03 -22.33 35.71
C PHE A 636 25.86 -21.06 35.49
N VAL A 637 25.85 -20.50 34.26
CA VAL A 637 26.53 -19.24 33.95
C VAL A 637 25.94 -18.08 34.76
N ILE A 638 24.61 -17.97 34.84
CA ILE A 638 23.94 -16.95 35.66
C ILE A 638 24.27 -17.14 37.14
N ALA A 639 24.19 -18.36 37.67
CA ALA A 639 24.52 -18.64 39.06
C ALA A 639 25.99 -18.28 39.37
N LYS A 640 26.91 -18.60 38.47
CA LYS A 640 28.33 -18.24 38.61
C LYS A 640 28.56 -16.73 38.48
N PHE A 641 27.84 -16.05 37.58
CA PHE A 641 27.86 -14.60 37.44
C PHE A 641 27.30 -13.91 38.69
N GLU A 642 26.17 -14.35 39.22
CA GLU A 642 25.64 -13.88 40.51
C GLU A 642 26.63 -14.11 41.64
N THR A 643 27.27 -15.28 41.69
CA THR A 643 28.27 -15.58 42.71
C THR A 643 29.48 -14.64 42.58
N SER A 644 29.91 -14.35 41.35
CA SER A 644 30.99 -13.40 41.07
C SER A 644 30.60 -11.97 41.43
N LEU A 645 29.38 -11.53 41.10
CA LEU A 645 28.83 -10.24 41.51
C LEU A 645 28.65 -10.13 43.02
N ARG A 646 28.32 -11.22 43.72
CA ARG A 646 28.25 -11.26 45.19
C ARG A 646 29.63 -11.06 45.78
N VAL A 647 30.68 -11.71 45.24
CA VAL A 647 32.07 -11.49 45.67
C VAL A 647 32.48 -10.02 45.47
N ASP A 648 32.12 -9.40 44.35
CA ASP A 648 32.39 -7.98 44.10
C ASP A 648 31.56 -7.03 44.99
N ARG A 649 30.28 -7.34 45.28
CA ARG A 649 29.44 -6.56 46.21
C ARG A 649 29.93 -6.70 47.65
N LEU A 650 30.39 -7.88 48.05
CA LEU A 650 30.99 -8.16 49.35
C LEU A 650 32.27 -7.32 49.54
N ALA A 651 33.05 -7.12 48.48
CA ALA A 651 34.23 -6.27 48.50
C ALA A 651 33.94 -4.77 48.68
N ARG A 652 32.71 -4.29 48.37
CA ARG A 652 32.35 -2.86 48.43
C ARG A 652 31.41 -2.45 49.58
N LEU A 653 30.57 -3.35 50.09
CA LEU A 653 29.46 -2.94 50.98
C LEU A 653 29.33 -3.70 52.30
N GLY A 654 30.18 -4.67 52.63
CA GLY A 654 30.35 -5.19 54.00
C GLY A 654 29.10 -5.72 54.74
N VAL A 655 27.96 -5.93 54.09
CA VAL A 655 26.73 -6.41 54.74
C VAL A 655 26.43 -7.85 54.30
N ARG A 656 26.26 -8.72 55.31
CA ARG A 656 25.91 -10.13 55.15
C ARG A 656 24.39 -10.30 55.35
N GLN A 657 23.64 -10.46 54.26
CA GLN A 657 22.29 -11.00 54.31
C GLN A 657 22.30 -12.42 53.73
N LEU A 658 22.08 -13.41 54.61
CA LEU A 658 21.76 -14.78 54.24
C LEU A 658 20.26 -14.85 53.98
N ASP A 659 19.83 -14.50 52.77
CA ASP A 659 18.51 -14.91 52.29
C ASP A 659 18.62 -16.37 51.85
N ILE A 660 18.11 -17.26 52.68
CA ILE A 660 17.77 -18.61 52.26
C ILE A 660 16.63 -18.46 51.25
N GLY A 661 16.93 -18.70 49.97
CA GLY A 661 15.94 -18.63 48.92
C GLY A 661 14.73 -19.49 49.28
N ARG A 662 13.55 -18.86 49.38
CA ARG A 662 12.27 -19.50 49.75
C ARG A 662 11.95 -20.75 48.90
N ILE A 663 12.50 -20.80 47.67
CA ILE A 663 12.40 -21.94 46.74
C ILE A 663 13.11 -23.19 47.27
N GLY A 664 14.27 -23.05 47.94
CA GLY A 664 15.05 -24.18 48.46
C GLY A 664 14.37 -24.89 49.63
N VAL A 665 13.73 -24.13 50.52
CA VAL A 665 12.95 -24.68 51.66
C VAL A 665 11.72 -25.44 51.16
N GLY A 666 11.03 -24.91 50.15
CA GLY A 666 9.91 -25.58 49.50
C GLY A 666 10.30 -26.91 48.84
N LEU A 667 11.45 -26.95 48.15
CA LEU A 667 11.94 -28.17 47.50
C LEU A 667 12.27 -29.29 48.51
N ILE A 668 12.84 -28.93 49.66
CA ILE A 668 13.15 -29.88 50.75
C ILE A 668 11.85 -30.43 51.38
N ALA A 669 10.86 -29.56 51.64
CA ALA A 669 9.56 -29.97 52.15
C ALA A 669 8.84 -30.93 51.17
N PHE A 670 8.93 -30.66 49.87
CA PHE A 670 8.36 -31.52 48.82
C PHE A 670 9.07 -32.87 48.73
N GLN A 671 10.39 -32.90 48.83
CA GLN A 671 11.19 -34.14 48.86
C GLN A 671 10.82 -35.02 50.07
N LEU A 672 10.64 -34.43 51.26
CA LEU A 672 10.11 -35.14 52.43
C LEU A 672 8.70 -35.69 52.20
N GLY A 673 7.84 -34.96 51.48
CA GLY A 673 6.51 -35.41 51.09
C GLY A 673 6.52 -36.70 50.26
N VAL A 674 7.38 -36.77 49.24
CA VAL A 674 7.55 -37.97 48.39
C VAL A 674 8.09 -39.15 49.20
N GLU A 675 8.98 -38.90 50.16
CA GLU A 675 9.51 -39.95 51.05
C GLU A 675 8.44 -40.55 51.98
N ASN A 676 7.49 -39.73 52.43
CA ASN A 676 6.32 -40.18 53.20
C ASN A 676 5.34 -41.01 52.36
N LEU A 677 5.16 -40.70 51.07
CA LEU A 677 4.37 -41.51 50.15
C LEU A 677 4.97 -42.92 49.98
N ARG A 678 6.29 -43.04 49.96
CA ARG A 678 6.97 -44.35 49.85
C ARG A 678 6.75 -45.26 51.07
N ARG A 679 6.53 -44.70 52.26
CA ARG A 679 6.31 -45.48 53.50
C ARG A 679 4.93 -46.16 53.55
N ARG A 680 3.92 -45.63 52.85
CA ARG A 680 2.53 -46.14 52.85
C ARG A 680 2.12 -46.72 51.49
N ARG A 681 2.93 -47.67 50.99
CA ARG A 681 2.86 -48.23 49.63
C ARG A 681 1.44 -48.57 49.15
N LEU A 682 0.67 -49.32 49.93
CA LEU A 682 -0.68 -49.75 49.52
C LEU A 682 -1.63 -48.56 49.29
N ARG A 683 -1.64 -47.59 50.21
CA ARG A 683 -2.50 -46.41 50.13
C ARG A 683 -2.12 -45.54 48.94
N THR A 684 -0.83 -45.26 48.80
CA THR A 684 -0.30 -44.43 47.71
C THR A 684 -0.58 -45.06 46.35
N THR A 685 -0.34 -46.37 46.18
CA THR A 685 -0.63 -47.07 44.91
C THR A 685 -2.12 -47.03 44.57
N LEU A 686 -3.02 -47.30 45.52
CA LEU A 686 -4.47 -47.22 45.31
C LEU A 686 -4.91 -45.79 44.97
N THR A 687 -4.43 -44.77 45.68
CA THR A 687 -4.80 -43.37 45.41
C THR A 687 -4.27 -42.88 44.07
N THR A 688 -3.04 -43.25 43.69
CA THR A 688 -2.48 -42.91 42.39
C THR A 688 -3.24 -43.61 41.27
N LEU A 689 -3.58 -44.89 41.44
CA LEU A 689 -4.39 -45.63 40.47
C LEU A 689 -5.77 -44.99 40.29
N VAL A 690 -6.46 -44.64 41.38
CA VAL A 690 -7.75 -43.94 41.31
C VAL A 690 -7.62 -42.60 40.60
N LEU A 691 -6.58 -41.81 40.91
CA LEU A 691 -6.35 -40.52 40.25
C LEU A 691 -6.07 -40.73 38.75
N VAL A 692 -5.25 -41.71 38.38
CA VAL A 692 -4.98 -42.04 36.97
C VAL A 692 -6.25 -42.48 36.27
N VAL A 693 -7.07 -43.35 36.88
CA VAL A 693 -8.34 -43.81 36.28
C VAL A 693 -9.33 -42.67 36.15
N VAL A 694 -9.51 -41.83 37.18
CA VAL A 694 -10.42 -40.68 37.14
C VAL A 694 -9.96 -39.66 36.10
N THR A 695 -8.67 -39.35 36.03
CA THR A 695 -8.11 -38.45 35.01
C THR A 695 -8.23 -39.07 33.62
N PHE A 696 -7.98 -40.37 33.45
CA PHE A 696 -8.14 -41.07 32.18
C PHE A 696 -9.60 -41.06 31.71
N VAL A 697 -10.55 -41.37 32.59
CA VAL A 697 -11.98 -41.33 32.29
C VAL A 697 -12.43 -39.91 31.97
N GLY A 698 -12.00 -38.92 32.74
CA GLY A 698 -12.29 -37.50 32.48
C GLY A 698 -11.79 -37.05 31.11
N LEU A 699 -10.52 -37.31 30.79
CA LEU A 699 -9.91 -36.93 29.52
C LEU A 699 -10.48 -37.72 28.32
N SER A 700 -10.82 -39.00 28.52
CA SER A 700 -11.38 -39.84 27.44
C SER A 700 -12.83 -39.49 27.10
N LEU A 701 -13.58 -38.89 28.05
CA LEU A 701 -14.97 -38.49 27.84
C LEU A 701 -15.12 -37.03 27.36
N THR A 702 -14.07 -36.21 27.48
CA THR A 702 -14.08 -34.84 26.95
C THR A 702 -13.72 -34.82 25.47
N SER A 703 -14.70 -34.50 24.62
CA SER A 703 -14.46 -34.17 23.21
C SER A 703 -14.69 -32.68 22.99
N VAL A 704 -13.69 -31.98 22.47
CA VAL A 704 -13.79 -30.57 22.04
C VAL A 704 -13.63 -30.56 20.53
N VAL A 705 -14.68 -30.18 19.81
CA VAL A 705 -14.67 -30.06 18.35
C VAL A 705 -14.69 -28.57 18.00
N SER A 706 -13.75 -28.14 17.16
CA SER A 706 -13.75 -26.80 16.60
C SER A 706 -14.56 -26.80 15.30
N GLU A 707 -15.62 -25.99 15.25
CA GLU A 707 -16.48 -25.84 14.07
C GLU A 707 -16.52 -24.38 13.61
N LEU A 708 -16.62 -24.19 12.29
CA LEU A 708 -16.84 -22.87 11.67
C LEU A 708 -18.33 -22.56 11.71
N LYS A 709 -18.70 -21.48 12.39
CA LYS A 709 -20.09 -21.00 12.46
C LYS A 709 -20.19 -19.57 11.96
N VAL A 710 -21.22 -19.33 11.15
CA VAL A 710 -21.63 -17.98 10.73
C VAL A 710 -22.50 -17.37 11.83
N PHE A 711 -22.25 -16.10 12.13
CA PHE A 711 -23.01 -15.34 13.11
C PHE A 711 -23.68 -14.17 12.42
N ASP A 712 -24.99 -14.06 12.62
CA ASP A 712 -25.78 -12.94 12.12
C ASP A 712 -26.03 -11.94 13.25
N ILE A 713 -25.77 -10.66 12.97
CA ILE A 713 -25.98 -9.56 13.93
C ILE A 713 -27.03 -8.63 13.32
N PRO A 714 -28.22 -8.50 13.94
CA PRO A 714 -29.27 -7.65 13.38
C PRO A 714 -28.87 -6.17 13.48
N THR A 715 -29.01 -5.43 12.38
CA THR A 715 -28.77 -3.97 12.33
C THR A 715 -29.91 -3.15 12.94
N GLY A 716 -31.07 -3.78 13.18
CA GLY A 716 -32.26 -3.14 13.77
C GLY A 716 -33.02 -2.21 12.83
N LYS A 717 -32.68 -2.19 11.54
CA LYS A 717 -33.36 -1.40 10.50
C LYS A 717 -33.87 -2.31 9.37
N PRO A 718 -35.00 -1.97 8.73
CA PRO A 718 -35.48 -2.73 7.58
C PRO A 718 -34.50 -2.64 6.41
N ALA A 719 -34.35 -3.73 5.66
CA ALA A 719 -33.51 -3.76 4.47
C ALA A 719 -34.05 -2.81 3.40
N SER A 720 -33.16 -2.01 2.81
CA SER A 720 -33.51 -1.08 1.73
C SER A 720 -33.52 -1.73 0.35
N TYR A 721 -32.99 -2.94 0.20
CA TYR A 721 -33.11 -3.73 -1.04
C TYR A 721 -32.71 -5.19 -0.78
N ALA A 722 -33.16 -6.09 -1.65
CA ALA A 722 -32.70 -7.46 -1.71
C ALA A 722 -31.22 -7.49 -2.12
N GLY A 723 -30.29 -7.62 -1.18
CA GLY A 723 -28.90 -7.34 -1.50
C GLY A 723 -27.86 -7.67 -0.46
N ILE A 724 -26.62 -7.42 -0.85
CA ILE A 724 -25.42 -7.49 -0.02
C ILE A 724 -24.62 -6.20 -0.23
N VAL A 725 -24.08 -5.62 0.85
CA VAL A 725 -23.07 -4.56 0.81
C VAL A 725 -21.73 -5.15 1.28
N VAL A 726 -20.71 -4.99 0.44
CA VAL A 726 -19.33 -5.33 0.77
C VAL A 726 -18.55 -4.05 1.04
N ARG A 727 -18.02 -3.92 2.26
CA ARG A 727 -17.13 -2.81 2.64
C ARG A 727 -16.20 -3.23 3.77
N LYS A 728 -15.09 -2.52 3.93
CA LYS A 728 -14.22 -2.68 5.11
C LYS A 728 -14.84 -1.97 6.32
N PRO A 729 -14.56 -2.43 7.57
CA PRO A 729 -15.09 -1.80 8.77
C PRO A 729 -14.76 -0.31 8.89
N ASN A 730 -13.56 0.10 8.48
CA ASN A 730 -13.11 1.50 8.54
C ASN A 730 -13.44 2.33 7.30
N LEU A 731 -14.24 1.78 6.37
CA LEU A 731 -14.43 2.33 5.03
C LEU A 731 -13.11 2.51 4.26
N ASP A 732 -12.08 1.72 4.58
CA ASP A 732 -10.84 1.72 3.80
C ASP A 732 -11.13 1.35 2.34
N PRO A 733 -10.41 1.92 1.36
CA PRO A 733 -10.65 1.64 -0.06
C PRO A 733 -10.61 0.14 -0.39
N LEU A 734 -11.53 -0.27 -1.24
CA LEU A 734 -11.51 -1.54 -1.95
C LEU A 734 -10.76 -1.35 -3.26
N PRO A 735 -9.87 -2.28 -3.65
CA PRO A 735 -9.22 -2.23 -4.95
C PRO A 735 -10.22 -2.54 -6.06
N ASP A 736 -9.93 -2.09 -7.29
CA ASP A 736 -10.78 -2.34 -8.46
C ASP A 736 -10.94 -3.84 -8.73
N SER A 737 -9.91 -4.64 -8.44
CA SER A 737 -9.97 -6.11 -8.50
C SER A 737 -11.06 -6.72 -7.61
N ALA A 738 -11.42 -6.10 -6.48
CA ALA A 738 -12.55 -6.54 -5.66
C ALA A 738 -13.88 -6.41 -6.40
N SER A 739 -14.06 -5.31 -7.14
CA SER A 739 -15.27 -5.10 -7.96
C SER A 739 -15.37 -6.11 -9.09
N ARG A 740 -14.24 -6.38 -9.77
CA ARG A 740 -14.13 -7.39 -10.83
C ARG A 740 -14.44 -8.79 -10.33
N ILE A 741 -13.87 -9.21 -9.19
CA ILE A 741 -14.14 -10.51 -8.57
C ILE A 741 -15.63 -10.68 -8.24
N LEU A 742 -16.27 -9.66 -7.66
CA LEU A 742 -17.70 -9.74 -7.33
C LEU A 742 -18.59 -9.72 -8.57
N GLN A 743 -18.27 -8.90 -9.58
CA GLN A 743 -18.98 -8.89 -10.86
C GLN A 743 -18.93 -10.26 -11.56
N GLN A 744 -17.74 -10.87 -11.60
CA GLN A 744 -17.56 -12.23 -12.13
C GLN A 744 -18.31 -13.27 -11.29
N HIS A 745 -18.31 -13.12 -9.96
CA HIS A 745 -19.05 -14.01 -9.09
C HIS A 745 -20.55 -13.96 -9.40
N PHE A 746 -21.14 -12.77 -9.43
CA PHE A 746 -22.58 -12.56 -9.58
C PHE A 746 -23.07 -12.44 -11.02
N ALA A 747 -22.20 -12.66 -12.02
CA ALA A 747 -22.55 -12.59 -13.43
C ALA A 747 -23.84 -13.37 -13.75
N GLY A 748 -24.82 -12.68 -14.33
CA GLY A 748 -26.13 -13.22 -14.70
C GLY A 748 -27.10 -13.49 -13.54
N ARG A 749 -26.70 -13.26 -12.28
CA ARG A 749 -27.51 -13.52 -11.07
C ARG A 749 -27.88 -12.25 -10.29
N ALA A 750 -26.96 -11.29 -10.21
CA ALA A 750 -27.18 -10.04 -9.49
C ALA A 750 -26.41 -8.89 -10.17
N SER A 751 -26.84 -7.65 -9.93
CA SER A 751 -26.08 -6.46 -10.35
C SER A 751 -25.07 -6.09 -9.27
N VAL A 752 -23.87 -5.65 -9.67
CA VAL A 752 -22.84 -5.15 -8.75
C VAL A 752 -22.55 -3.70 -9.10
N ALA A 753 -22.83 -2.78 -8.19
CA ALA A 753 -22.63 -1.35 -8.33
C ALA A 753 -21.50 -0.87 -7.41
N ARG A 754 -20.56 -0.09 -7.96
CA ARG A 754 -19.50 0.57 -7.21
C ARG A 754 -20.00 1.89 -6.65
N ARG A 755 -19.62 2.17 -5.40
CA ARG A 755 -19.79 3.47 -4.77
C ARG A 755 -18.43 4.08 -4.49
N VAL A 756 -18.13 5.12 -5.23
CA VAL A 756 -16.81 5.75 -5.29
C VAL A 756 -16.89 7.09 -4.60
N TRP A 757 -15.96 7.40 -3.69
CA TRP A 757 -15.90 8.73 -3.07
C TRP A 757 -14.59 9.40 -3.42
N TYR A 758 -14.67 10.70 -3.71
CA TYR A 758 -13.50 11.52 -3.99
C TYR A 758 -13.49 12.76 -3.10
N TYR A 759 -12.39 12.92 -2.35
CA TYR A 759 -12.17 14.00 -1.38
C TYR A 759 -10.94 14.84 -1.73
N GLY A 760 -10.37 14.71 -2.94
CA GLY A 760 -9.16 15.42 -3.37
C GLY A 760 -7.92 14.53 -3.34
N ALA A 761 -6.75 15.10 -3.61
CA ALA A 761 -5.50 14.35 -3.63
C ALA A 761 -5.00 13.94 -2.23
N ASP A 762 -5.52 14.59 -1.17
CA ASP A 762 -5.32 14.21 0.23
C ASP A 762 -6.60 14.42 1.05
N LEU A 763 -6.82 13.56 2.04
CA LEU A 763 -7.98 13.66 2.95
C LEU A 763 -7.80 14.87 3.88
N SER A 764 -8.58 15.93 3.67
CA SER A 764 -8.54 17.17 4.46
C SER A 764 -9.93 17.71 4.78
N ASP A 765 -10.07 18.31 5.97
CA ASP A 765 -11.33 18.83 6.53
C ASP A 765 -11.96 19.94 5.69
N THR A 766 -11.10 20.71 5.01
CA THR A 766 -11.46 21.95 4.30
C THR A 766 -11.54 21.78 2.80
N ASN A 767 -11.44 20.56 2.27
CA ASN A 767 -11.45 20.41 0.81
C ASN A 767 -12.80 20.82 0.21
N THR A 768 -12.72 21.61 -0.87
CA THR A 768 -13.86 22.00 -1.67
C THR A 768 -13.53 21.99 -3.17
N PHE A 769 -14.51 21.62 -3.98
CA PHE A 769 -14.48 21.60 -5.44
C PHE A 769 -15.44 22.66 -5.98
N ARG A 770 -14.89 23.62 -6.71
CA ARG A 770 -15.66 24.74 -7.26
C ARG A 770 -16.31 24.33 -8.58
N PHE A 771 -17.63 24.22 -8.59
CA PHE A 771 -18.44 24.19 -9.80
C PHE A 771 -18.77 25.61 -10.22
N SER A 772 -18.67 25.89 -11.52
CA SER A 772 -18.95 27.22 -12.06
C SER A 772 -19.81 27.16 -13.32
N ARG A 773 -20.64 28.20 -13.49
CA ARG A 773 -21.43 28.48 -14.70
C ARG A 773 -21.46 29.99 -14.91
N GLY A 774 -20.63 30.49 -15.82
CA GLY A 774 -20.43 31.94 -15.98
C GLY A 774 -19.89 32.57 -14.70
N ALA A 775 -20.57 33.58 -14.16
CA ALA A 775 -20.17 34.25 -12.91
C ALA A 775 -20.67 33.55 -11.63
N GLN A 776 -21.55 32.55 -11.76
CA GLN A 776 -22.10 31.83 -10.62
C GLN A 776 -21.22 30.64 -10.25
N ALA A 777 -21.10 30.36 -8.96
CA ALA A 777 -20.30 29.26 -8.44
C ALA A 777 -20.94 28.59 -7.22
N TRP A 778 -20.64 27.30 -7.05
CA TRP A 778 -20.98 26.50 -5.87
C TRP A 778 -19.80 25.59 -5.52
N GLU A 779 -19.64 25.28 -4.25
CA GLU A 779 -18.55 24.46 -3.73
C GLU A 779 -19.09 23.14 -3.16
N ALA A 780 -18.61 22.02 -3.70
CA ALA A 780 -18.86 20.68 -3.17
C ALA A 780 -17.73 20.25 -2.23
N ARG A 781 -18.01 19.52 -1.15
CA ARG A 781 -16.97 18.92 -0.28
C ARG A 781 -16.45 17.58 -0.80
N ALA A 782 -17.25 16.85 -1.59
CA ALA A 782 -16.87 15.56 -2.14
C ALA A 782 -17.67 15.23 -3.41
N PHE A 783 -17.11 14.35 -4.23
CA PHE A 783 -17.87 13.67 -5.29
C PHE A 783 -18.26 12.27 -4.84
N MET A 784 -19.48 11.88 -5.16
CA MET A 784 -19.99 10.52 -4.99
C MET A 784 -20.24 9.91 -6.37
N GLY A 785 -19.32 9.06 -6.79
CA GLY A 785 -19.38 8.28 -8.00
C GLY A 785 -20.30 7.07 -7.84
N LEU A 786 -21.26 6.89 -8.75
CA LEU A 786 -22.22 5.79 -8.72
C LEU A 786 -22.31 5.09 -10.08
N ASP A 787 -22.43 3.77 -10.04
CA ASP A 787 -22.77 2.99 -11.24
C ASP A 787 -24.29 3.11 -11.55
N PRO A 788 -24.69 3.02 -12.83
CA PRO A 788 -26.10 3.08 -13.24
C PRO A 788 -27.00 2.02 -12.58
N LEU A 789 -26.45 0.86 -12.26
CA LEU A 789 -27.15 -0.32 -11.71
C LEU A 789 -27.26 -0.33 -10.19
N GLU A 790 -27.21 0.84 -9.54
CA GLU A 790 -27.30 1.00 -8.08
C GLU A 790 -28.63 0.44 -7.52
N PRO A 791 -28.59 -0.56 -6.61
CA PRO A 791 -29.78 -1.33 -6.23
C PRO A 791 -30.67 -0.75 -5.12
N LEU A 792 -30.29 0.36 -4.47
CA LEU A 792 -31.03 0.98 -3.35
C LEU A 792 -32.56 1.12 -3.60
N ARG A 793 -33.39 0.90 -2.58
CA ARG A 793 -34.84 1.23 -2.59
C ARG A 793 -35.26 2.02 -1.33
N PRO A 794 -35.98 3.16 -1.47
CA PRO A 794 -36.23 3.89 -2.71
C PRO A 794 -34.93 4.23 -3.44
N SER A 795 -34.93 4.15 -4.76
CA SER A 795 -33.72 4.39 -5.55
C SER A 795 -33.24 5.82 -5.40
N LEU A 796 -31.93 6.05 -5.52
CA LEU A 796 -31.39 7.41 -5.57
C LEU A 796 -32.01 8.21 -6.73
N ALA A 797 -32.33 7.55 -7.84
CA ALA A 797 -33.07 8.14 -8.95
C ALA A 797 -34.46 8.68 -8.55
N SER A 798 -35.15 8.07 -7.56
CA SER A 798 -36.45 8.56 -7.07
C SER A 798 -36.37 9.87 -6.27
N ALA A 799 -35.17 10.27 -5.85
CA ALA A 799 -34.91 11.56 -5.23
C ALA A 799 -34.71 12.69 -6.26
N LEU A 800 -34.67 12.37 -7.56
CA LEU A 800 -34.53 13.36 -8.62
C LEU A 800 -35.81 14.20 -8.79
N ALA A 801 -35.62 15.47 -9.10
CA ALA A 801 -36.68 16.39 -9.50
C ALA A 801 -37.21 16.03 -10.90
N PRO A 802 -38.46 16.42 -11.23
CA PRO A 802 -39.02 16.25 -12.57
C PRO A 802 -38.11 16.84 -13.65
N GLY A 803 -37.95 16.14 -14.77
CA GLY A 803 -37.07 16.53 -15.87
C GLY A 803 -35.63 16.02 -15.75
N GLY A 804 -35.21 15.53 -14.59
CA GLY A 804 -33.93 14.86 -14.40
C GLY A 804 -33.96 13.39 -14.80
N ARG A 805 -32.78 12.83 -15.14
CA ARG A 805 -32.58 11.39 -15.35
C ARG A 805 -31.41 10.84 -14.56
N TRP A 806 -31.38 9.51 -14.41
CA TRP A 806 -30.25 8.79 -13.84
C TRP A 806 -29.12 8.57 -14.88
N PHE A 807 -27.97 8.11 -14.40
CA PHE A 807 -26.80 7.81 -15.24
C PHE A 807 -27.07 6.65 -16.20
N GLU A 808 -26.44 6.71 -17.38
CA GLU A 808 -26.44 5.63 -18.38
C GLU A 808 -25.10 4.87 -18.37
N GLU A 809 -25.09 3.65 -18.91
CA GLU A 809 -23.87 2.84 -18.99
C GLU A 809 -22.83 3.49 -19.92
N GLY A 810 -21.59 3.61 -19.44
CA GLY A 810 -20.51 4.25 -20.18
C GLY A 810 -20.55 5.79 -20.23
N GLU A 811 -21.55 6.43 -19.60
CA GLU A 811 -21.64 7.89 -19.51
C GLU A 811 -20.48 8.46 -18.66
N ARG A 812 -19.83 9.54 -19.15
CA ARG A 812 -18.66 10.16 -18.50
C ARG A 812 -18.89 11.62 -18.09
N ASP A 813 -19.40 12.43 -19.01
CA ASP A 813 -19.48 13.89 -18.87
C ASP A 813 -20.81 14.34 -18.25
N ALA A 814 -21.22 13.69 -17.15
CA ALA A 814 -22.50 13.92 -16.50
C ALA A 814 -22.35 14.22 -15.01
N VAL A 815 -23.21 15.09 -14.50
CA VAL A 815 -23.30 15.40 -13.07
C VAL A 815 -24.76 15.56 -12.65
N ILE A 816 -25.08 15.12 -11.44
CA ILE A 816 -26.35 15.39 -10.76
C ILE A 816 -26.03 16.24 -9.53
N LEU A 817 -26.73 17.36 -9.39
CA LEU A 817 -26.46 18.36 -8.35
C LEU A 817 -27.60 18.44 -7.32
N PRO A 818 -27.31 18.85 -6.07
CA PRO A 818 -28.36 19.17 -5.11
C PRO A 818 -29.17 20.39 -5.58
N ARG A 819 -30.46 20.45 -5.24
CA ARG A 819 -31.33 21.58 -5.63
C ARG A 819 -30.79 22.93 -5.14
N SER A 820 -30.30 22.99 -3.91
CA SER A 820 -29.67 24.19 -3.33
C SER A 820 -28.41 24.66 -4.07
N ALA A 821 -27.64 23.73 -4.67
CA ALA A 821 -26.51 24.07 -5.54
C ALA A 821 -26.98 24.59 -6.90
N ALA A 822 -28.01 23.96 -7.47
CA ALA A 822 -28.60 24.37 -8.74
C ALA A 822 -29.14 25.81 -8.67
N GLU A 823 -29.80 26.18 -7.58
CA GLU A 823 -30.27 27.55 -7.33
C GLU A 823 -29.13 28.57 -7.35
N LYS A 824 -27.99 28.25 -6.72
CA LYS A 824 -26.78 29.11 -6.73
C LYS A 824 -26.16 29.22 -8.13
N LEU A 825 -26.25 28.17 -8.94
CA LEU A 825 -25.74 28.08 -10.32
C LEU A 825 -26.77 28.50 -11.38
N GLY A 826 -27.92 29.04 -10.98
CA GLY A 826 -28.97 29.49 -11.90
C GLY A 826 -29.58 28.37 -12.75
N ILE A 827 -29.55 27.14 -12.25
CA ILE A 827 -30.13 25.95 -12.89
C ILE A 827 -31.47 25.65 -12.23
N SER A 828 -32.51 25.58 -13.04
CA SER A 828 -33.87 25.20 -12.67
C SER A 828 -34.27 23.93 -13.44
N PRO A 829 -35.31 23.19 -12.99
CA PRO A 829 -35.83 22.05 -13.73
C PRO A 829 -36.23 22.38 -15.19
N GLU A 830 -36.63 23.63 -15.46
CA GLU A 830 -37.05 24.09 -16.79
C GLU A 830 -35.87 24.31 -17.75
N ASN A 831 -34.69 24.69 -17.23
CA ASN A 831 -33.49 24.97 -18.05
C ASN A 831 -32.43 23.86 -17.93
N LEU A 832 -32.78 22.72 -17.35
CA LEU A 832 -31.91 21.57 -17.15
C LEU A 832 -31.41 21.00 -18.48
N ALA A 833 -32.27 20.95 -19.50
CA ALA A 833 -31.94 20.46 -20.83
C ALA A 833 -30.92 21.41 -21.52
N GLY A 834 -29.63 21.06 -21.42
CA GLY A 834 -28.52 21.85 -21.95
C GLY A 834 -27.71 22.62 -20.90
N ALA A 835 -28.04 22.51 -19.61
CA ALA A 835 -27.22 23.06 -18.54
C ALA A 835 -25.85 22.36 -18.48
N GLN A 836 -24.78 23.15 -18.49
CA GLN A 836 -23.41 22.69 -18.31
C GLN A 836 -22.74 23.47 -17.19
N VAL A 837 -21.89 22.78 -16.44
CA VAL A 837 -21.07 23.33 -15.36
C VAL A 837 -19.62 22.91 -15.59
N SER A 838 -18.68 23.76 -15.20
CA SER A 838 -17.25 23.46 -15.25
C SER A 838 -16.72 23.24 -13.85
N CYS A 839 -15.92 22.18 -13.65
CA CYS A 839 -15.24 21.88 -12.40
C CYS A 839 -13.97 21.09 -12.71
N SER A 840 -12.87 21.39 -12.02
CA SER A 840 -11.62 20.62 -12.16
C SER A 840 -11.08 20.55 -13.61
N GLY A 841 -11.26 21.62 -14.39
CA GLY A 841 -10.85 21.68 -15.81
C GLY A 841 -11.79 20.96 -16.78
N GLU A 842 -12.79 20.24 -16.27
CA GLU A 842 -13.73 19.44 -17.03
C GLU A 842 -15.09 20.10 -17.15
N ARG A 843 -15.80 19.81 -18.25
CA ARG A 843 -17.17 20.28 -18.50
C ARG A 843 -18.15 19.15 -18.32
N PHE A 844 -19.05 19.29 -17.35
CA PHE A 844 -20.09 18.30 -17.07
C PHE A 844 -21.46 18.81 -17.50
N ARG A 845 -22.24 17.95 -18.16
CA ARG A 845 -23.66 18.17 -18.41
C ARG A 845 -24.45 17.88 -17.13
N VAL A 846 -25.30 18.81 -16.72
CA VAL A 846 -26.17 18.61 -15.56
C VAL A 846 -27.40 17.82 -16.03
N ILE A 847 -27.50 16.56 -15.62
CA ILE A 847 -28.55 15.64 -16.10
C ILE A 847 -29.71 15.47 -15.10
N GLY A 848 -29.56 15.98 -13.88
CA GLY A 848 -30.57 15.87 -12.84
C GLY A 848 -30.28 16.75 -11.63
N LEU A 849 -31.35 17.09 -10.90
CA LEU A 849 -31.30 17.79 -9.62
C LEU A 849 -31.94 16.90 -8.55
N PHE A 850 -31.28 16.66 -7.42
CA PHE A 850 -31.86 15.82 -6.36
C PHE A 850 -32.37 16.63 -5.16
N ASP A 851 -33.37 16.08 -4.48
CA ASP A 851 -33.89 16.59 -3.21
C ASP A 851 -33.04 16.10 -2.03
N GLU A 852 -32.38 17.03 -1.34
CA GLU A 852 -31.43 16.74 -0.28
C GLU A 852 -32.08 16.02 0.90
N LYS A 853 -33.34 16.34 1.23
CA LYS A 853 -34.06 15.72 2.36
C LYS A 853 -34.37 14.26 2.06
N ARG A 854 -34.73 13.95 0.81
CA ARG A 854 -34.99 12.57 0.39
C ARG A 854 -33.74 11.72 0.43
N ILE A 855 -32.62 12.20 -0.11
CA ILE A 855 -31.35 11.46 -0.06
C ILE A 855 -30.86 11.25 1.38
N LYS A 856 -30.95 12.28 2.23
CA LYS A 856 -30.54 12.18 3.64
C LYS A 856 -31.33 11.13 4.44
N ALA A 857 -32.56 10.85 4.05
CA ALA A 857 -33.42 9.85 4.70
C ALA A 857 -33.17 8.42 4.22
N LEU A 858 -32.42 8.22 3.13
CA LEU A 858 -32.09 6.89 2.64
C LEU A 858 -31.09 6.21 3.59
N MET A 859 -31.32 4.93 3.82
CA MET A 859 -30.46 4.06 4.62
C MET A 859 -30.05 2.87 3.76
N ASP A 860 -28.80 2.47 3.89
CA ASP A 860 -28.24 1.31 3.22
C ASP A 860 -28.33 0.06 4.14
N LEU A 861 -27.94 -1.12 3.63
CA LEU A 861 -27.99 -2.37 4.40
C LEU A 861 -27.07 -2.38 5.64
N ASP A 862 -26.06 -1.50 5.66
CA ASP A 862 -25.19 -1.32 6.82
C ASP A 862 -25.79 -0.42 7.92
N GLY A 863 -26.99 0.12 7.68
CA GLY A 863 -27.71 0.98 8.60
C GLY A 863 -27.26 2.44 8.58
N ASP A 864 -26.29 2.82 7.74
CA ASP A 864 -25.88 4.20 7.54
C ASP A 864 -26.47 4.76 6.22
N PRO A 865 -26.53 6.10 6.07
CA PRO A 865 -26.81 6.70 4.76
C PRO A 865 -25.72 6.36 3.73
N PRO A 866 -26.06 6.18 2.43
CA PRO A 866 -25.09 5.82 1.39
C PRO A 866 -24.11 6.96 1.02
N LEU A 867 -24.24 8.11 1.68
CA LEU A 867 -23.44 9.32 1.45
C LEU A 867 -21.98 9.15 1.88
N PRO A 868 -21.04 9.95 1.32
CA PRO A 868 -19.66 9.96 1.75
C PRO A 868 -19.51 10.25 3.24
N ALA A 869 -18.59 9.55 3.90
CA ALA A 869 -18.28 9.76 5.31
C ALA A 869 -17.56 11.10 5.56
N ASP A 870 -17.85 11.75 6.69
CA ASP A 870 -17.01 12.81 7.24
C ASP A 870 -15.97 12.13 8.16
N PHE A 871 -14.83 11.74 7.57
CA PHE A 871 -13.79 10.98 8.28
C PHE A 871 -13.23 11.74 9.48
N THR A 872 -13.10 13.06 9.36
CA THR A 872 -12.54 13.91 10.41
C THR A 872 -13.46 14.00 11.60
N LEU A 873 -14.72 14.38 11.36
CA LEU A 873 -15.68 14.50 12.45
C LEU A 873 -15.94 13.15 13.12
N SER A 874 -15.98 12.08 12.32
CA SER A 874 -16.09 10.70 12.84
C SER A 874 -14.91 10.34 13.72
N LYS A 875 -13.67 10.63 13.29
CA LYS A 875 -12.47 10.37 14.08
C LYS A 875 -12.46 11.13 15.40
N GLN A 876 -12.81 12.42 15.38
CA GLN A 876 -12.89 13.23 16.60
C GLN A 876 -13.89 12.64 17.61
N LEU A 877 -15.04 12.15 17.13
CA LEU A 877 -16.03 11.48 17.98
C LEU A 877 -15.54 10.12 18.50
N HIS A 878 -14.87 9.33 17.65
CA HIS A 878 -14.30 8.05 18.07
C HIS A 878 -13.20 8.23 19.12
N ASP A 879 -12.32 9.22 18.96
CA ASP A 879 -11.27 9.59 19.93
C ASP A 879 -11.88 10.01 21.27
N GLN A 880 -13.04 10.70 21.26
CA GLN A 880 -13.75 11.11 22.47
C GLN A 880 -14.49 9.94 23.17
N THR A 881 -14.99 8.98 22.39
CA THR A 881 -15.81 7.86 22.90
C THR A 881 -15.01 6.60 23.20
N GLY A 882 -13.75 6.51 22.75
CA GLY A 882 -12.89 5.34 22.92
C GLY A 882 -13.31 4.13 22.08
N ALA A 883 -14.21 4.30 21.11
CA ALA A 883 -14.79 3.26 20.25
C ALA A 883 -13.83 2.75 19.15
N HIS A 884 -12.54 2.65 19.45
CA HIS A 884 -11.50 2.28 18.49
C HIS A 884 -11.47 0.78 18.13
N ALA A 885 -12.36 -0.07 18.66
CA ALA A 885 -12.25 -1.53 18.50
C ALA A 885 -13.51 -2.21 17.93
N ASP A 886 -14.59 -1.48 17.63
CA ASP A 886 -15.82 -2.12 17.16
C ASP A 886 -15.71 -2.58 15.70
N ALA A 887 -16.16 -3.81 15.43
CA ALA A 887 -16.19 -4.40 14.09
C ALA A 887 -17.28 -3.79 13.18
N LEU A 888 -18.25 -3.07 13.78
CA LEU A 888 -19.39 -2.41 13.14
C LEU A 888 -19.36 -0.90 13.45
N ARG A 889 -18.30 -0.22 13.01
CA ARG A 889 -18.18 1.24 13.19
C ARG A 889 -19.19 1.98 12.31
N SER A 890 -19.94 2.89 12.92
CA SER A 890 -20.73 3.89 12.19
C SER A 890 -19.89 5.15 11.98
N TYR A 891 -20.06 5.76 10.81
CA TYR A 891 -19.42 7.01 10.41
C TYR A 891 -20.48 8.08 10.18
N LEU A 892 -20.21 9.29 10.66
CA LEU A 892 -21.02 10.44 10.27
C LEU A 892 -20.87 10.67 8.77
N ARG A 893 -21.97 11.04 8.11
CA ARG A 893 -22.00 11.28 6.66
C ARG A 893 -22.08 12.77 6.36
N LEU A 894 -21.51 13.18 5.23
CA LEU A 894 -21.59 14.55 4.73
C LEU A 894 -23.04 14.96 4.47
N ASP A 895 -23.32 16.26 4.58
CA ASP A 895 -24.64 16.77 4.22
C ASP A 895 -24.84 16.71 2.70
N PRO A 896 -25.98 16.17 2.19
CA PRO A 896 -26.22 16.03 0.76
C PRO A 896 -26.14 17.35 -0.03
N SER A 897 -26.39 18.50 0.61
CA SER A 897 -26.24 19.83 -0.02
C SER A 897 -24.80 20.18 -0.41
N SER A 898 -23.82 19.40 0.05
CA SER A 898 -22.38 19.58 -0.21
C SER A 898 -21.77 18.48 -1.10
N VAL A 899 -22.57 17.58 -1.67
CA VAL A 899 -22.08 16.43 -2.45
C VAL A 899 -22.60 16.51 -3.88
N ALA A 900 -21.71 16.35 -4.85
CA ALA A 900 -22.09 16.19 -6.27
C ALA A 900 -22.07 14.70 -6.64
N LEU A 901 -23.06 14.24 -7.42
CA LEU A 901 -23.08 12.86 -7.91
C LEU A 901 -22.53 12.82 -9.34
N LEU A 902 -21.59 11.92 -9.59
CA LEU A 902 -20.98 11.68 -10.90
C LEU A 902 -21.07 10.19 -11.25
N PRO A 903 -20.84 9.80 -12.52
CA PRO A 903 -20.60 8.40 -12.86
C PRO A 903 -19.39 7.86 -12.07
N ALA A 904 -19.49 6.61 -11.60
CA ALA A 904 -18.41 5.96 -10.84
C ALA A 904 -17.09 5.97 -11.61
N ARG A 905 -17.12 5.70 -12.92
CA ARG A 905 -15.94 5.72 -13.79
C ARG A 905 -15.24 7.08 -13.81
N SER A 906 -15.96 8.17 -14.06
CA SER A 906 -15.38 9.52 -14.09
C SER A 906 -14.81 9.91 -12.73
N THR A 907 -15.43 9.46 -11.65
CA THR A 907 -14.94 9.73 -10.29
C THR A 907 -13.66 8.97 -9.99
N LEU A 908 -13.53 7.71 -10.45
CA LEU A 908 -12.28 6.93 -10.35
C LEU A 908 -11.16 7.58 -11.17
N GLU A 909 -11.46 8.06 -12.38
CA GLU A 909 -10.49 8.74 -13.26
C GLU A 909 -9.95 10.05 -12.65
N LEU A 910 -10.74 10.72 -11.79
CA LEU A 910 -10.30 11.87 -10.99
C LEU A 910 -9.46 11.49 -9.74
N GLY A 911 -9.27 10.19 -9.48
CA GLY A 911 -8.58 9.67 -8.29
C GLY A 911 -9.51 9.32 -7.13
N GLY A 912 -10.81 9.14 -7.38
CA GLY A 912 -11.75 8.63 -6.40
C GLY A 912 -11.48 7.18 -6.01
N GLU A 913 -12.08 6.75 -4.90
CA GLU A 913 -11.84 5.43 -4.31
C GLU A 913 -13.15 4.68 -4.10
N ILE A 914 -13.16 3.39 -4.44
CA ILE A 914 -14.27 2.47 -4.15
C ILE A 914 -14.33 2.26 -2.64
N ARG A 915 -15.40 2.74 -1.99
CA ARG A 915 -15.58 2.64 -0.54
C ARG A 915 -16.56 1.54 -0.15
N SER A 916 -17.47 1.20 -1.06
CA SER A 916 -18.32 0.02 -0.93
C SER A 916 -18.78 -0.50 -2.30
N LEU A 917 -19.19 -1.77 -2.30
CA LEU A 917 -19.81 -2.46 -3.43
C LEU A 917 -21.21 -2.90 -3.01
N ALA A 918 -22.22 -2.49 -3.76
CA ALA A 918 -23.61 -2.87 -3.55
C ALA A 918 -24.03 -3.95 -4.55
N VAL A 919 -24.49 -5.08 -4.05
CA VAL A 919 -24.97 -6.21 -4.85
C VAL A 919 -26.48 -6.29 -4.75
N GLY A 920 -27.20 -6.12 -5.86
CA GLY A 920 -28.65 -6.16 -5.93
C GLY A 920 -29.20 -7.42 -6.58
N PHE A 921 -30.09 -8.12 -5.88
CA PHE A 921 -30.81 -9.28 -6.37
C PHE A 921 -32.23 -8.89 -6.82
N GLY A 922 -32.80 -9.73 -7.69
CA GLY A 922 -34.20 -9.56 -8.11
C GLY A 922 -35.20 -9.81 -6.98
N ALA A 923 -34.87 -10.71 -6.05
CA ALA A 923 -35.73 -11.14 -4.95
C ALA A 923 -34.91 -11.44 -3.66
N GLU A 924 -35.52 -11.19 -2.49
CA GLU A 924 -34.87 -11.32 -1.18
C GLU A 924 -34.57 -12.77 -0.79
N ASP A 925 -35.37 -13.73 -1.27
CA ASP A 925 -35.21 -15.16 -1.03
C ASP A 925 -33.91 -15.75 -1.60
N GLN A 926 -33.31 -15.08 -2.58
CA GLN A 926 -32.03 -15.47 -3.17
C GLN A 926 -30.85 -15.17 -2.24
N VAL A 927 -30.96 -14.12 -1.40
CA VAL A 927 -29.85 -13.59 -0.60
C VAL A 927 -29.28 -14.61 0.39
N PRO A 928 -30.10 -15.34 1.19
CA PRO A 928 -29.57 -16.31 2.14
C PRO A 928 -28.74 -17.42 1.47
N SER A 929 -29.20 -17.97 0.34
CA SER A 929 -28.46 -19.05 -0.35
C SER A 929 -27.11 -18.56 -0.92
N GLU A 930 -27.06 -17.31 -1.36
CA GLU A 930 -25.83 -16.69 -1.88
C GLU A 930 -24.86 -16.35 -0.76
N LEU A 931 -25.36 -15.93 0.41
CA LEU A 931 -24.54 -15.74 1.61
C LEU A 931 -23.92 -17.05 2.09
N GLU A 932 -24.69 -18.14 2.13
CA GLU A 932 -24.18 -19.47 2.50
C GLU A 932 -23.03 -19.91 1.58
N ASN A 933 -23.08 -19.52 0.30
CA ASN A 933 -22.01 -19.80 -0.65
C ASN A 933 -20.81 -18.85 -0.51
N LEU A 934 -21.05 -17.55 -0.29
CA LEU A 934 -20.03 -16.51 -0.30
C LEU A 934 -19.26 -16.39 1.02
N MET A 935 -19.94 -16.44 2.16
CA MET A 935 -19.35 -16.23 3.48
C MET A 935 -18.22 -17.22 3.84
N PRO A 936 -18.28 -18.52 3.53
CA PRO A 936 -17.16 -19.43 3.78
C PRO A 936 -15.86 -19.01 3.08
N ARG A 937 -15.98 -18.26 1.97
CA ARG A 937 -14.88 -17.82 1.10
C ARG A 937 -14.39 -16.42 1.42
N LEU A 938 -15.15 -15.57 2.12
CA LEU A 938 -14.74 -14.21 2.51
C LEU A 938 -14.37 -14.13 3.99
N ARG A 939 -13.48 -13.19 4.35
CA ARG A 939 -13.23 -12.81 5.76
C ARG A 939 -13.83 -11.45 6.12
N LEU A 940 -14.42 -10.77 5.14
CA LEU A 940 -15.07 -9.48 5.34
C LEU A 940 -16.43 -9.66 6.00
N ASN A 941 -16.81 -8.68 6.82
CA ASN A 941 -18.18 -8.55 7.29
C ASN A 941 -19.07 -8.15 6.11
N LEU A 942 -20.14 -8.91 5.89
CA LEU A 942 -21.14 -8.62 4.86
C LEU A 942 -22.38 -8.07 5.55
N PHE A 943 -22.97 -7.03 4.96
CA PHE A 943 -24.28 -6.54 5.36
C PHE A 943 -25.28 -7.00 4.33
N ALA A 944 -26.36 -7.65 4.74
CA ALA A 944 -27.29 -8.27 3.80
C ALA A 944 -28.73 -8.20 4.29
N ALA A 945 -29.66 -8.31 3.35
CA ALA A 945 -31.08 -8.47 3.63
C ALA A 945 -31.35 -9.95 3.95
N VAL A 946 -31.56 -10.27 5.23
CA VAL A 946 -31.82 -11.64 5.75
C VAL A 946 -33.05 -11.65 6.63
#